data_AF-A0A7X7MD16-F1
#
_entry.id   AF-A0A7X7MD16-F1
#
_cell.length_a   1.000
_cell.length_b   1.000
_cell.length_c   1.000
_cell.angle_alpha   90.00
_cell.angle_beta   90.00
_cell.angle_gamma   90.00
#
_symmetry.space_group_name_H-M   'P 1'
#
loop_
_entity.id
_entity.type
_entity.pdbx_description
1 polymer ?
#
loop_
_entity_poly.entity_id
_entity_poly.type
_entity_poly.pdbx_seq_one_letter_code
_entity_poly.pdbx_strand_id
1 'polypeptide(L)'
;MKKSLSTVLRRLSAAGLCAWLAAGCSTTAMKGTPFFTGEYATRKGPPENRLNLWPLAYYRDPALSILWPLGEYTGDRLAVRPFFSIEKLDEEHSIYNVLWPLGRFDMRRGDHRFFPFFWGRDYRVAFPLYWHYDQPLGRQAEGSDSLWPLWLYFRDHHQHSLHLLWPVFNVKSYDNEKGWRVWPLAGRYERPRARRGHAYALWPLAWHTWAPREESWTLLPIFHTSRDTQDRSVQTLLGGWTRDASGASTDWWALPILGGGSRSPQASRASALLGLYGHHRDAVSHGSRLLPLYYHKATDNDNLFLSPLYLSRSSPDAGGWRLVPPLGLYRHSESGSSFHSLLYSQGADRAKARRWSCLLPLYYADRDPEGASFVTTLGGWWTERSGRSWAVYPLLSGGRRRADGGDLWIGGPLFHASWNAQGRSHWLLPLYAYDHAGDTFLSLPYSSWTTEDDRTVRLFPPLLSSYTGGASRWDLWTLGGLGHFSGGEQAGTSHLVPLYYGNRRTGTRLTPLYAAWEADSGRMRFIPPLLTAWRVNDARHTETFLSPLYATWEDDIGRLRAIPPLLSASYRDGDRRGIVGLLGLFHARWGGEAGRRAGHLLPLYYFDDQTFLTPLAGSLKTDGTTSRYWLTPLLGTRSGGTRGSWLFPLYSHTAQPDLQTSQGWFLLAGEYRRAPREDLTRFPLLFKHQRWRGSAGPAGRGPHDRQGWRFNALLLAHGASLDYTETRLPAAALNSGSSPRAAFNEPMHRGESGLFPLWNYQCERSATGRWTRASGNLLLALFDYRHEQGRAPPDPAPHDYSRWRVLFRL
;
A
#
# COMPACT_ATOMS: atom_id res chain seq x y z
N MET A 1 -42.88 18.02 116.10
CA MET A 1 -42.64 18.21 114.65
C MET A 1 -41.34 17.59 114.13
N LYS A 2 -40.40 17.17 115.00
CA LYS A 2 -39.67 15.91 114.79
C LYS A 2 -40.67 14.77 114.49
N LYS A 3 -40.31 13.86 113.58
CA LYS A 3 -40.84 12.48 113.37
C LYS A 3 -41.96 12.20 112.34
N SER A 4 -42.74 13.16 111.84
CA SER A 4 -43.80 12.86 110.84
C SER A 4 -43.29 12.79 109.38
N LEU A 5 -42.38 13.68 108.97
CA LEU A 5 -42.05 13.84 107.55
C LEU A 5 -41.04 12.80 106.98
N SER A 6 -40.06 12.32 107.77
CA SER A 6 -39.12 11.28 107.30
C SER A 6 -39.74 9.88 107.19
N THR A 7 -40.87 9.67 107.89
CA THR A 7 -41.64 8.42 107.87
C THR A 7 -42.44 8.25 106.58
N VAL A 8 -42.83 9.35 105.92
CA VAL A 8 -43.68 9.31 104.71
C VAL A 8 -42.85 9.03 103.44
N LEU A 9 -41.70 9.67 103.25
CA LEU A 9 -40.89 9.42 102.03
C LEU A 9 -40.16 8.07 102.05
N ARG A 10 -39.67 7.60 103.22
CA ARG A 10 -39.10 6.25 103.34
C ARG A 10 -40.12 5.15 103.02
N ARG A 11 -41.41 5.37 103.27
CA ARG A 11 -42.49 4.42 102.94
C ARG A 11 -42.78 4.34 101.44
N LEU A 12 -42.66 5.44 100.70
CA LEU A 12 -42.81 5.46 99.24
C LEU A 12 -41.65 4.76 98.51
N SER A 13 -40.41 4.97 98.97
CA SER A 13 -39.24 4.28 98.41
C SER A 13 -39.21 2.79 98.78
N ALA A 14 -39.63 2.43 100.00
CA ALA A 14 -39.77 1.04 100.43
C ALA A 14 -40.89 0.31 99.67
N ALA A 15 -42.02 0.96 99.35
CA ALA A 15 -43.09 0.36 98.56
C ALA A 15 -42.66 0.04 97.12
N GLY A 16 -41.86 0.91 96.48
CA GLY A 16 -41.31 0.67 95.13
C GLY A 16 -40.31 -0.48 95.08
N LEU A 17 -39.48 -0.65 96.12
CA LEU A 17 -38.54 -1.77 96.21
C LEU A 17 -39.24 -3.09 96.56
N CYS A 18 -40.29 -3.05 97.39
CA CYS A 18 -41.09 -4.23 97.73
C CYS A 18 -41.89 -4.79 96.54
N ALA A 19 -42.29 -3.96 95.58
CA ALA A 19 -42.93 -4.42 94.35
C ALA A 19 -41.96 -5.19 93.43
N TRP A 20 -40.68 -4.81 93.40
CA TRP A 20 -39.62 -5.51 92.65
C TRP A 20 -39.18 -6.82 93.33
N LEU A 21 -39.34 -6.90 94.66
CA LEU A 21 -39.10 -8.09 95.46
C LEU A 21 -40.27 -9.10 95.43
N ALA A 22 -41.45 -8.77 94.86
CA ALA A 22 -42.67 -9.58 94.96
C ALA A 22 -43.21 -10.17 93.64
N ALA A 23 -42.64 -9.86 92.47
CA ALA A 23 -42.98 -10.57 91.23
C ALA A 23 -42.17 -11.88 91.13
N GLY A 24 -42.77 -12.96 91.64
CA GLY A 24 -42.22 -14.31 91.78
C GLY A 24 -41.74 -14.99 90.49
N CYS A 25 -40.88 -16.02 90.63
CA CYS A 25 -41.26 -17.46 90.50
C CYS A 25 -41.32 -17.91 89.01
N SER A 26 -40.76 -19.03 88.54
CA SER A 26 -41.02 -20.41 89.01
C SER A 26 -40.40 -21.45 88.03
N THR A 27 -39.17 -21.93 88.22
CA THR A 27 -38.77 -23.25 87.66
C THR A 27 -37.85 -24.02 88.61
N THR A 28 -38.01 -25.34 88.65
CA THR A 28 -37.19 -26.28 89.43
C THR A 28 -35.78 -26.48 88.84
N ALA A 29 -35.59 -26.24 87.53
CA ALA A 29 -34.30 -26.37 86.86
C ALA A 29 -33.28 -25.28 87.25
N MET A 30 -33.72 -24.07 87.64
CA MET A 30 -32.82 -23.02 88.16
C MET A 30 -32.50 -23.18 89.66
N LYS A 31 -32.67 -24.39 90.23
CA LYS A 31 -32.45 -24.66 91.66
C LYS A 31 -31.16 -25.42 92.04
N GLY A 32 -30.29 -25.75 91.09
CA GLY A 32 -28.95 -26.30 91.34
C GLY A 32 -27.82 -25.45 90.74
N THR A 33 -26.66 -25.41 91.39
CA THR A 33 -25.41 -24.96 90.75
C THR A 33 -24.91 -26.06 89.80
N PRO A 34 -24.39 -25.72 88.60
CA PRO A 34 -24.08 -26.69 87.55
C PRO A 34 -22.89 -27.64 87.83
N PHE A 35 -22.26 -27.60 89.01
CA PHE A 35 -21.02 -28.34 89.27
C PHE A 35 -20.91 -28.96 90.68
N PHE A 36 -22.04 -29.44 91.22
CA PHE A 36 -22.05 -30.35 92.38
C PHE A 36 -22.63 -31.70 91.94
N THR A 37 -21.80 -32.75 91.95
CA THR A 37 -22.17 -34.12 91.54
C THR A 37 -22.62 -35.00 92.72
N GLY A 38 -22.80 -34.44 93.91
CA GLY A 38 -23.41 -35.15 95.04
C GLY A 38 -24.92 -35.28 94.87
N GLU A 39 -25.48 -36.41 95.29
CA GLU A 39 -26.92 -36.68 95.23
C GLU A 39 -27.73 -35.53 95.84
N TYR A 40 -28.75 -35.06 95.12
CA TYR A 40 -29.65 -34.00 95.59
C TYR A 40 -30.34 -34.32 96.93
N ALA A 41 -30.32 -35.60 97.35
CA ALA A 41 -30.89 -36.14 98.57
C ALA A 41 -30.22 -35.69 99.87
N THR A 42 -28.95 -35.25 99.84
CA THR A 42 -28.19 -34.90 101.06
C THR A 42 -28.32 -33.44 101.51
N ARG A 43 -29.09 -32.63 100.77
CA ARG A 43 -29.30 -31.20 101.09
C ARG A 43 -30.36 -31.03 102.17
N LYS A 44 -30.00 -30.42 103.29
CA LYS A 44 -30.92 -30.20 104.41
C LYS A 44 -31.71 -28.90 104.24
N GLY A 45 -32.99 -28.93 104.60
CA GLY A 45 -33.88 -27.76 104.64
C GLY A 45 -34.57 -27.40 103.32
N PRO A 46 -35.63 -26.56 103.41
CA PRO A 46 -36.39 -26.12 102.25
C PRO A 46 -35.54 -25.29 101.28
N PRO A 47 -35.84 -25.31 99.96
CA PRO A 47 -35.07 -24.57 98.96
C PRO A 47 -34.97 -23.06 99.21
N GLU A 48 -35.89 -22.49 100.00
CA GLU A 48 -35.86 -21.08 100.41
C GLU A 48 -34.62 -20.73 101.26
N ASN A 49 -34.02 -21.69 101.97
CA ASN A 49 -32.88 -21.46 102.87
C ASN A 49 -31.53 -21.37 102.14
N ARG A 50 -31.51 -21.41 100.81
CA ARG A 50 -30.28 -21.35 100.02
C ARG A 50 -29.82 -19.90 99.83
N LEU A 51 -28.51 -19.69 99.89
CA LEU A 51 -27.87 -18.49 99.36
C LEU A 51 -27.27 -18.84 97.99
N ASN A 52 -27.66 -18.11 96.94
CA ASN A 52 -27.13 -18.31 95.60
C ASN A 52 -26.67 -16.98 94.98
N LEU A 53 -25.42 -16.61 95.26
CA LEU A 53 -24.71 -15.46 94.70
C LEU A 53 -23.60 -15.96 93.77
N TRP A 54 -23.96 -16.82 92.83
CA TRP A 54 -23.02 -17.43 91.91
C TRP A 54 -22.30 -16.39 91.04
N PRO A 55 -20.97 -16.50 90.80
CA PRO A 55 -20.02 -17.53 91.29
C PRO A 55 -19.30 -17.17 92.60
N LEU A 56 -19.68 -16.07 93.26
CA LEU A 56 -18.98 -15.52 94.43
C LEU A 56 -19.23 -16.34 95.71
N ALA A 57 -20.47 -16.71 95.95
CA ALA A 57 -20.86 -17.53 97.10
C ALA A 57 -22.11 -18.36 96.81
N TYR A 58 -22.08 -19.63 97.17
CA TYR A 58 -23.23 -20.52 97.19
C TYR A 58 -23.26 -21.26 98.52
N TYR A 59 -24.39 -21.24 99.21
CA TYR A 59 -24.57 -21.99 100.45
C TYR A 59 -25.92 -22.70 100.49
N ARG A 60 -25.86 -24.01 100.75
CA ARG A 60 -26.99 -24.87 101.09
C ARG A 60 -26.46 -26.10 101.82
N ASP A 61 -26.68 -26.15 103.14
CA ASP A 61 -26.18 -27.20 104.04
C ASP A 61 -26.29 -28.63 103.45
N PRO A 62 -25.18 -29.41 103.37
CA PRO A 62 -23.81 -29.10 103.80
C PRO A 62 -22.92 -28.45 102.72
N ALA A 63 -23.45 -28.14 101.54
CA ALA A 63 -22.69 -27.59 100.42
C ALA A 63 -22.46 -26.07 100.56
N LEU A 64 -21.20 -25.68 100.66
CA LEU A 64 -20.68 -24.33 100.64
C LEU A 64 -19.70 -24.21 99.47
N SER A 65 -19.79 -23.13 98.70
CA SER A 65 -18.77 -22.73 97.75
C SER A 65 -18.53 -21.24 97.84
N ILE A 66 -17.25 -20.85 97.85
CA ILE A 66 -16.78 -19.46 97.92
C ILE A 66 -15.81 -19.28 96.77
N LEU A 67 -16.04 -18.25 95.94
CA LEU A 67 -15.22 -17.92 94.76
C LEU A 67 -14.92 -19.17 93.92
N TRP A 68 -15.97 -19.81 93.41
CA TRP A 68 -15.81 -21.10 92.72
C TRP A 68 -14.76 -21.02 91.60
N PRO A 69 -13.83 -21.99 91.48
CA PRO A 69 -13.71 -23.25 92.22
C PRO A 69 -12.73 -23.22 93.41
N LEU A 70 -12.36 -22.03 93.92
CA LEU A 70 -11.30 -21.86 94.92
C LEU A 70 -11.66 -22.42 96.29
N GLY A 71 -12.84 -22.11 96.83
CA GLY A 71 -13.32 -22.65 98.12
C GLY A 71 -14.55 -23.52 97.93
N GLU A 72 -14.50 -24.74 98.46
CA GLU A 72 -15.60 -25.72 98.42
C GLU A 72 -15.60 -26.52 99.73
N TYR A 73 -16.75 -26.66 100.38
CA TYR A 73 -16.97 -27.58 101.47
C TYR A 73 -18.31 -28.27 101.27
N THR A 74 -18.30 -29.58 101.20
CA THR A 74 -19.44 -30.46 101.02
C THR A 74 -19.23 -31.58 102.03
N GLY A 75 -20.30 -32.22 102.53
CA GLY A 75 -20.19 -33.17 103.65
C GLY A 75 -19.11 -34.26 103.47
N ASP A 76 -18.76 -34.57 102.22
CA ASP A 76 -17.79 -35.55 101.75
C ASP A 76 -16.48 -34.95 101.20
N ARG A 77 -16.35 -33.62 101.06
CA ARG A 77 -15.19 -32.98 100.41
C ARG A 77 -14.93 -31.57 100.93
N LEU A 78 -13.67 -31.26 101.17
CA LEU A 78 -13.18 -29.92 101.48
C LEU A 78 -12.11 -29.54 100.45
N ALA A 79 -12.23 -28.39 99.79
CA ALA A 79 -11.22 -27.91 98.85
C ALA A 79 -10.94 -26.41 99.05
N VAL A 80 -9.66 -26.09 99.15
CA VAL A 80 -9.08 -24.76 99.01
C VAL A 80 -8.10 -24.84 97.83
N ARG A 81 -8.64 -24.73 96.62
CA ARG A 81 -7.87 -24.87 95.38
C ARG A 81 -7.02 -23.61 95.11
N PRO A 82 -5.82 -23.76 94.51
CA PRO A 82 -5.18 -25.03 94.18
C PRO A 82 -4.42 -25.67 95.36
N PHE A 83 -4.34 -25.05 96.53
CA PHE A 83 -3.40 -25.45 97.58
C PHE A 83 -3.68 -26.83 98.19
N PHE A 84 -4.94 -27.16 98.45
CA PHE A 84 -5.28 -28.35 99.21
C PHE A 84 -6.73 -28.78 98.96
N SER A 85 -6.97 -30.09 98.82
CA SER A 85 -8.33 -30.63 98.91
C SER A 85 -8.35 -32.03 99.48
N ILE A 86 -9.28 -32.27 100.40
CA ILE A 86 -9.61 -33.58 100.96
C ILE A 86 -10.90 -34.05 100.30
N GLU A 87 -10.88 -35.23 99.71
CA GLU A 87 -12.07 -35.91 99.18
C GLU A 87 -12.35 -37.16 100.03
N LYS A 88 -13.62 -37.57 100.11
CA LYS A 88 -14.11 -38.68 100.94
C LYS A 88 -13.83 -38.46 102.43
N LEU A 89 -14.22 -37.28 102.91
CA LEU A 89 -14.07 -36.86 104.31
C LEU A 89 -14.92 -37.68 105.29
N ASP A 90 -15.97 -38.32 104.76
CA ASP A 90 -16.92 -39.19 105.45
C ASP A 90 -16.49 -40.68 105.48
N GLU A 91 -15.42 -41.04 104.76
CA GLU A 91 -14.84 -42.40 104.77
C GLU A 91 -13.61 -42.47 105.70
N GLU A 92 -13.30 -43.66 106.23
CA GLU A 92 -12.15 -43.93 107.13
C GLU A 92 -10.77 -43.63 106.48
N HIS A 93 -10.71 -43.62 105.14
CA HIS A 93 -9.51 -43.32 104.38
C HIS A 93 -9.80 -42.23 103.36
N SER A 94 -9.52 -40.98 103.74
CA SER A 94 -9.67 -39.83 102.86
C SER A 94 -8.55 -39.74 101.81
N ILE A 95 -8.86 -39.08 100.70
CA ILE A 95 -7.90 -38.79 99.62
C ILE A 95 -7.39 -37.36 99.80
N TYR A 96 -6.08 -37.21 100.00
CA TYR A 96 -5.46 -35.90 100.17
C TYR A 96 -4.91 -35.42 98.82
N ASN A 97 -5.29 -34.22 98.41
CA ASN A 97 -4.68 -33.52 97.29
C ASN A 97 -3.92 -32.31 97.83
N VAL A 98 -2.66 -32.20 97.45
CA VAL A 98 -1.77 -31.09 97.83
C VAL A 98 -1.29 -30.45 96.54
N LEU A 99 -1.40 -29.12 96.43
CA LEU A 99 -1.11 -28.37 95.21
C LEU A 99 -1.83 -28.99 93.99
N TRP A 100 -3.15 -29.13 94.09
CA TRP A 100 -3.99 -29.68 93.04
C TRP A 100 -3.70 -29.02 91.68
N PRO A 101 -3.50 -29.79 90.60
CA PRO A 101 -3.65 -31.25 90.50
C PRO A 101 -2.36 -32.07 90.72
N LEU A 102 -1.26 -31.46 91.18
CA LEU A 102 0.09 -32.05 91.21
C LEU A 102 0.25 -33.20 92.21
N GLY A 103 -0.24 -33.03 93.44
CA GLY A 103 -0.15 -34.03 94.51
C GLY A 103 -1.50 -34.67 94.80
N ARG A 104 -1.55 -36.01 94.82
CA ARG A 104 -2.70 -36.80 95.29
C ARG A 104 -2.20 -38.05 96.00
N PHE A 105 -2.70 -38.30 97.21
CA PHE A 105 -2.31 -39.42 98.05
C PHE A 105 -3.56 -40.21 98.42
N ASP A 106 -3.72 -41.41 97.82
CA ASP A 106 -4.80 -42.35 98.15
C ASP A 106 -4.31 -43.36 99.18
N MET A 107 -4.66 -43.14 100.45
CA MET A 107 -4.21 -43.97 101.56
C MET A 107 -4.83 -45.38 101.55
N ARG A 108 -5.94 -45.60 100.84
CA ARG A 108 -6.63 -46.89 100.78
C ARG A 108 -6.03 -47.80 99.72
N ARG A 109 -5.88 -47.28 98.50
CA ARG A 109 -5.34 -48.05 97.37
C ARG A 109 -3.81 -48.11 97.41
N GLY A 110 -3.18 -47.19 98.13
CA GLY A 110 -1.73 -47.01 98.12
C GLY A 110 -1.24 -46.31 96.85
N ASP A 111 -2.16 -45.72 96.07
CA ASP A 111 -1.86 -45.02 94.83
C ASP A 111 -1.56 -43.56 95.14
N HIS A 112 -0.27 -43.21 95.05
CA HIS A 112 0.22 -41.89 95.38
C HIS A 112 0.86 -41.23 94.15
N ARG A 113 0.72 -39.92 94.06
CA ARG A 113 1.39 -39.09 93.08
C ARG A 113 1.76 -37.74 93.65
N PHE A 114 2.94 -37.27 93.27
CA PHE A 114 3.33 -35.87 93.36
C PHE A 114 4.17 -35.59 92.13
N PHE A 115 3.57 -34.94 91.14
CA PHE A 115 4.18 -34.79 89.81
C PHE A 115 5.63 -34.29 89.92
N PRO A 116 6.61 -34.99 89.32
CA PRO A 116 6.48 -36.07 88.32
C PRO A 116 6.55 -37.51 88.86
N PHE A 117 6.48 -37.73 90.18
CA PHE A 117 6.61 -39.04 90.80
C PHE A 117 5.24 -39.69 91.05
N PHE A 118 5.12 -40.97 90.75
CA PHE A 118 3.93 -41.78 90.99
C PHE A 118 4.38 -43.12 91.57
N TRP A 119 3.73 -43.59 92.63
CA TRP A 119 4.07 -44.88 93.21
C TRP A 119 2.82 -45.55 93.76
N GLY A 120 2.82 -46.87 93.68
CA GLY A 120 1.78 -47.76 94.17
C GLY A 120 2.41 -49.03 94.74
N ARG A 121 1.57 -50.04 95.00
CA ARG A 121 2.04 -51.36 95.45
C ARG A 121 2.92 -52.03 94.42
N ASP A 122 2.48 -51.98 93.16
CA ASP A 122 3.07 -52.75 92.07
C ASP A 122 3.76 -51.86 91.03
N TYR A 123 3.85 -50.55 91.28
CA TYR A 123 4.48 -49.62 90.34
C TYR A 123 5.26 -48.50 91.01
N ARG A 124 6.32 -48.05 90.34
CA ARG A 124 7.11 -46.87 90.68
C ARG A 124 7.47 -46.13 89.42
N VAL A 125 7.16 -44.85 89.36
CA VAL A 125 7.33 -44.01 88.18
C VAL A 125 7.94 -42.67 88.58
N ALA A 126 9.00 -42.27 87.89
CA ALA A 126 9.51 -40.91 87.90
C ALA A 126 9.45 -40.38 86.47
N PHE A 127 8.35 -39.72 86.11
CA PHE A 127 8.08 -39.32 84.74
C PHE A 127 9.09 -38.25 84.26
N PRO A 128 9.62 -38.32 83.02
CA PRO A 128 9.49 -39.37 82.01
C PRO A 128 10.72 -40.29 81.97
N LEU A 129 11.44 -40.46 83.09
CA LEU A 129 12.73 -41.16 83.09
C LEU A 129 12.62 -42.59 83.56
N TYR A 130 11.80 -42.90 84.56
CA TYR A 130 11.75 -44.23 85.16
C TYR A 130 10.33 -44.74 85.22
N TRP A 131 10.12 -45.98 84.77
CA TRP A 131 8.89 -46.73 85.01
C TRP A 131 9.24 -48.17 85.37
N HIS A 132 8.71 -48.60 86.49
CA HIS A 132 8.80 -49.95 86.99
C HIS A 132 7.40 -50.42 87.33
N TYR A 133 7.01 -51.57 86.77
CA TYR A 133 5.75 -52.24 86.99
C TYR A 133 6.03 -53.72 87.27
N ASP A 134 5.44 -54.25 88.34
CA ASP A 134 5.58 -55.63 88.80
C ASP A 134 7.06 -56.06 88.96
N GLN A 135 7.38 -57.35 88.72
CA GLN A 135 8.71 -57.91 88.93
C GLN A 135 9.20 -58.67 87.68
N PRO A 136 9.69 -57.95 86.65
CA PRO A 136 10.10 -58.54 85.38
C PRO A 136 11.32 -59.50 85.48
N LEU A 137 12.09 -59.40 86.58
CA LEU A 137 13.21 -60.28 86.92
C LEU A 137 12.86 -61.32 88.01
N GLY A 138 11.62 -61.33 88.49
CA GLY A 138 11.12 -62.25 89.52
C GLY A 138 10.79 -63.65 88.98
N ARG A 139 10.29 -64.54 89.85
CA ARG A 139 9.94 -65.94 89.48
C ARG A 139 8.82 -66.06 88.46
N GLN A 140 7.80 -65.20 88.56
CA GLN A 140 6.71 -65.14 87.58
C GLN A 140 7.12 -64.39 86.30
N ALA A 141 8.20 -63.59 86.41
CA ALA A 141 8.86 -62.92 85.29
C ALA A 141 7.88 -62.12 84.40
N GLU A 142 6.96 -61.43 85.06
CA GLU A 142 5.91 -60.60 84.46
C GLU A 142 6.12 -59.15 84.94
N GLY A 143 6.06 -58.20 84.00
CA GLY A 143 6.19 -56.78 84.30
C GLY A 143 7.05 -56.01 83.31
N SER A 144 7.39 -54.78 83.69
CA SER A 144 8.28 -53.93 82.92
C SER A 144 9.19 -53.09 83.80
N ASP A 145 10.40 -52.85 83.32
CA ASP A 145 11.38 -52.00 83.98
C ASP A 145 12.06 -51.12 82.93
N SER A 146 12.09 -49.82 83.16
CA SER A 146 12.64 -48.88 82.20
C SER A 146 13.28 -47.70 82.89
N LEU A 147 14.47 -47.35 82.40
CA LEU A 147 15.13 -46.08 82.63
C LEU A 147 15.35 -45.44 81.27
N TRP A 148 14.42 -44.60 80.83
CA TRP A 148 14.47 -43.97 79.52
C TRP A 148 15.60 -42.94 79.44
N PRO A 149 16.40 -42.93 78.35
CA PRO A 149 16.39 -43.83 77.20
C PRO A 149 17.36 -45.03 77.32
N LEU A 150 17.99 -45.24 78.48
CA LEU A 150 19.06 -46.22 78.68
C LEU A 150 18.60 -47.67 78.53
N TRP A 151 17.48 -48.07 79.14
CA TRP A 151 16.87 -49.36 78.87
C TRP A 151 15.35 -49.33 78.97
N LEU A 152 14.70 -50.17 78.17
CA LEU A 152 13.30 -50.55 78.36
C LEU A 152 13.21 -52.06 78.28
N TYR A 153 12.79 -52.69 79.37
CA TYR A 153 12.63 -54.13 79.47
C TYR A 153 11.17 -54.48 79.76
N PHE A 154 10.61 -55.34 78.94
CA PHE A 154 9.27 -55.88 79.10
C PHE A 154 9.36 -57.41 79.05
N ARG A 155 8.65 -58.07 79.97
CA ARG A 155 8.55 -59.52 79.99
C ARG A 155 7.15 -59.96 80.40
N ASP A 156 6.66 -60.96 79.68
CA ASP A 156 5.45 -61.73 79.96
C ASP A 156 5.79 -63.21 79.64
N HIS A 157 5.05 -64.18 80.18
CA HIS A 157 5.37 -65.61 80.24
C HIS A 157 6.05 -66.19 78.97
N HIS A 158 5.60 -65.79 77.78
CA HIS A 158 6.13 -66.24 76.49
C HIS A 158 6.77 -65.13 75.64
N GLN A 159 6.80 -63.89 76.14
CA GLN A 159 7.15 -62.71 75.37
C GLN A 159 8.17 -61.85 76.11
N HIS A 160 9.19 -61.37 75.40
CA HIS A 160 10.12 -60.39 75.96
C HIS A 160 10.57 -59.37 74.93
N SER A 161 10.86 -58.17 75.40
CA SER A 161 11.47 -57.10 74.61
C SER A 161 12.45 -56.32 75.48
N LEU A 162 13.70 -56.25 75.03
CA LEU A 162 14.75 -55.44 75.63
C LEU A 162 15.16 -54.37 74.62
N HIS A 163 15.13 -53.11 75.05
CA HIS A 163 15.78 -51.99 74.38
C HIS A 163 16.96 -51.55 75.23
N LEU A 164 18.12 -51.34 74.61
CA LEU A 164 19.26 -50.65 75.23
C LEU A 164 19.57 -49.41 74.39
N LEU A 165 19.76 -48.27 75.05
CA LEU A 165 19.99 -46.97 74.42
C LEU A 165 18.95 -46.71 73.33
N TRP A 166 17.67 -46.70 73.71
CA TRP A 166 16.58 -46.57 72.75
C TRP A 166 16.80 -45.38 71.82
N PRO A 167 16.71 -45.56 70.48
CA PRO A 167 16.21 -46.72 69.74
C PRO A 167 17.27 -47.73 69.25
N VAL A 168 18.56 -47.57 69.61
CA VAL A 168 19.74 -48.23 69.01
C VAL A 168 19.65 -49.75 69.08
N PHE A 169 19.69 -50.36 70.26
CA PHE A 169 19.66 -51.82 70.37
C PHE A 169 18.28 -52.30 70.76
N ASN A 170 17.80 -53.35 70.11
CA ASN A 170 16.61 -54.07 70.56
C ASN A 170 16.70 -55.56 70.26
N VAL A 171 16.27 -56.38 71.21
CA VAL A 171 16.03 -57.81 71.03
C VAL A 171 14.62 -58.08 71.52
N LYS A 172 13.81 -58.74 70.68
CA LYS A 172 12.44 -59.10 71.03
C LYS A 172 12.09 -60.50 70.57
N SER A 173 11.26 -61.17 71.36
CA SER A 173 10.63 -62.43 71.02
C SER A 173 9.17 -62.37 71.46
N TYR A 174 8.27 -62.35 70.49
CA TYR A 174 6.82 -62.42 70.62
C TYR A 174 6.32 -63.66 69.87
N ASP A 175 5.10 -64.13 70.16
CA ASP A 175 4.53 -65.33 69.52
C ASP A 175 4.48 -65.28 67.98
N ASN A 176 4.31 -64.07 67.45
CA ASN A 176 4.18 -63.82 66.02
C ASN A 176 5.40 -63.15 65.39
N GLU A 177 6.39 -62.73 66.17
CA GLU A 177 7.55 -61.98 65.68
C GLU A 177 8.75 -62.13 66.61
N LYS A 178 9.90 -62.52 66.07
CA LYS A 178 11.17 -62.57 66.80
C LYS A 178 12.26 -61.84 66.03
N GLY A 179 13.22 -61.24 66.71
CA GLY A 179 14.33 -60.59 66.03
C GLY A 179 15.15 -59.64 66.89
N TRP A 180 16.07 -58.97 66.22
CA TRP A 180 17.00 -58.03 66.84
C TRP A 180 17.28 -56.85 65.91
N ARG A 181 17.77 -55.75 66.49
CA ARG A 181 18.34 -54.62 65.75
C ARG A 181 19.48 -53.93 66.51
N VAL A 182 20.37 -53.34 65.73
CA VAL A 182 21.34 -52.30 66.06
C VAL A 182 21.08 -51.16 65.07
N TRP A 183 20.17 -50.26 65.39
CA TRP A 183 19.75 -49.17 64.52
C TRP A 183 20.80 -48.04 64.48
N PRO A 184 21.13 -47.48 63.30
CA PRO A 184 20.62 -47.82 61.96
C PRO A 184 21.44 -48.89 61.21
N LEU A 185 22.42 -49.53 61.84
CA LEU A 185 23.42 -50.38 61.17
C LEU A 185 22.88 -51.71 60.63
N ALA A 186 22.12 -52.46 61.42
CA ALA A 186 21.60 -53.77 60.99
C ALA A 186 20.41 -54.21 61.84
N GLY A 187 19.53 -55.02 61.27
CA GLY A 187 18.47 -55.68 62.02
C GLY A 187 17.83 -56.81 61.22
N ARG A 188 17.23 -57.75 61.94
CA ARG A 188 16.52 -58.89 61.35
C ARG A 188 15.31 -59.24 62.20
N TYR A 189 14.15 -59.29 61.56
CA TYR A 189 12.89 -59.67 62.18
C TYR A 189 12.18 -60.73 61.35
N GLU A 190 11.66 -61.75 62.00
CA GLU A 190 11.02 -62.89 61.37
C GLU A 190 9.68 -63.18 62.03
N ARG A 191 8.71 -63.62 61.22
CA ARG A 191 7.42 -64.15 61.68
C ARG A 191 7.40 -65.66 61.42
N PRO A 192 7.78 -66.50 62.39
CA PRO A 192 8.02 -67.93 62.16
C PRO A 192 6.82 -68.67 61.56
N ARG A 193 5.61 -68.41 62.06
CA ARG A 193 4.37 -69.04 61.58
C ARG A 193 4.04 -68.69 60.13
N ALA A 194 4.31 -67.46 59.72
CA ALA A 194 4.01 -66.98 58.36
C ALA A 194 5.17 -67.20 57.37
N ARG A 195 6.31 -67.75 57.83
CA ARG A 195 7.54 -67.94 57.02
C ARG A 195 7.93 -66.69 56.22
N ARG A 196 7.75 -65.52 56.83
CA ARG A 196 8.10 -64.22 56.25
C ARG A 196 8.95 -63.41 57.20
N GLY A 197 9.76 -62.52 56.68
CA GLY A 197 10.59 -61.64 57.49
C GLY A 197 11.20 -60.52 56.69
N HIS A 198 11.94 -59.68 57.40
CA HIS A 198 12.73 -58.62 56.81
C HIS A 198 14.05 -58.46 57.56
N ALA A 199 15.07 -58.07 56.81
CA ALA A 199 16.36 -57.68 57.34
C ALA A 199 16.80 -56.36 56.70
N TYR A 200 17.62 -55.60 57.40
CA TYR A 200 18.23 -54.40 56.85
C TYR A 200 19.69 -54.28 57.25
N ALA A 201 20.46 -53.58 56.43
CA ALA A 201 21.79 -53.09 56.74
C ALA A 201 21.89 -51.62 56.32
N LEU A 202 22.52 -50.78 57.16
CA LEU A 202 22.67 -49.34 56.95
C LEU A 202 21.34 -48.64 56.60
N TRP A 203 20.31 -48.82 57.44
CA TRP A 203 18.97 -48.29 57.19
C TRP A 203 18.99 -46.79 56.83
N PRO A 204 18.35 -46.36 55.72
CA PRO A 204 17.43 -47.12 54.84
C PRO A 204 18.09 -47.67 53.56
N LEU A 205 19.42 -47.80 53.50
CA LEU A 205 20.14 -48.12 52.27
C LEU A 205 19.95 -49.56 51.81
N ALA A 206 20.10 -50.57 52.67
CA ALA A 206 19.94 -51.96 52.27
C ALA A 206 18.81 -52.65 53.05
N TRP A 207 17.92 -53.33 52.34
CA TRP A 207 16.89 -54.18 52.95
C TRP A 207 16.63 -55.43 52.12
N HIS A 208 16.26 -56.50 52.81
CA HIS A 208 15.86 -57.78 52.26
C HIS A 208 14.51 -58.16 52.85
N THR A 209 13.55 -58.50 52.00
CA THR A 209 12.26 -59.03 52.43
C THR A 209 12.04 -60.39 51.79
N TRP A 210 11.44 -61.31 52.55
CA TRP A 210 11.14 -62.65 52.06
C TRP A 210 9.80 -63.16 52.58
N ALA A 211 9.13 -63.94 51.75
CA ALA A 211 7.93 -64.72 52.02
C ALA A 211 7.96 -65.98 51.13
N PRO A 212 7.05 -66.98 51.31
CA PRO A 212 7.13 -68.25 50.59
C PRO A 212 7.13 -68.17 49.06
N ARG A 213 6.57 -67.09 48.50
CA ARG A 213 6.42 -66.88 47.05
C ARG A 213 6.99 -65.54 46.57
N GLU A 214 7.50 -64.74 47.49
CA GLU A 214 7.95 -63.38 47.23
C GLU A 214 9.31 -63.16 47.89
N GLU A 215 10.25 -62.61 47.16
CA GLU A 215 11.55 -62.21 47.70
C GLU A 215 11.98 -60.90 47.05
N SER A 216 12.48 -59.95 47.85
CA SER A 216 13.05 -58.72 47.34
C SER A 216 14.32 -58.30 48.06
N TRP A 217 15.29 -57.81 47.29
CA TRP A 217 16.53 -57.22 47.78
C TRP A 217 16.67 -55.80 47.25
N THR A 218 17.00 -54.86 48.13
CA THR A 218 17.19 -53.46 47.77
C THR A 218 18.50 -52.94 48.34
N LEU A 219 19.22 -52.20 47.53
CA LEU A 219 20.36 -51.37 47.88
C LEU A 219 20.14 -49.99 47.27
N LEU A 220 19.49 -49.07 47.99
CA LEU A 220 19.16 -47.75 47.49
C LEU A 220 20.40 -46.88 47.28
N PRO A 221 20.39 -46.03 46.22
CA PRO A 221 19.47 -46.06 45.07
C PRO A 221 19.94 -47.02 43.95
N ILE A 222 20.99 -47.81 44.20
CA ILE A 222 21.78 -48.56 43.21
C ILE A 222 21.00 -49.69 42.54
N PHE A 223 20.29 -50.51 43.31
CA PHE A 223 19.74 -51.78 42.83
C PHE A 223 18.50 -52.20 43.63
N HIS A 224 17.53 -52.79 42.93
CA HIS A 224 16.38 -53.48 43.51
C HIS A 224 16.06 -54.71 42.66
N THR A 225 15.99 -55.89 43.27
CA THR A 225 15.43 -57.07 42.61
C THR A 225 14.23 -57.59 43.38
N SER A 226 13.21 -58.01 42.64
CA SER A 226 12.06 -58.70 43.21
C SER A 226 11.71 -59.93 42.39
N ARG A 227 11.18 -60.93 43.07
CA ARG A 227 10.65 -62.15 42.47
C ARG A 227 9.33 -62.49 43.16
N ASP A 228 8.28 -62.64 42.36
CA ASP A 228 6.97 -63.17 42.75
C ASP A 228 6.62 -64.38 41.85
N THR A 229 5.47 -64.98 42.08
CA THR A 229 4.80 -65.99 41.25
C THR A 229 4.55 -65.55 39.83
N GLN A 230 4.25 -64.26 39.61
CA GLN A 230 3.92 -63.72 38.29
C GLN A 230 5.14 -63.15 37.60
N ASP A 231 5.96 -62.38 38.31
CA ASP A 231 7.01 -61.56 37.70
C ASP A 231 8.37 -61.69 38.40
N ARG A 232 9.42 -61.42 37.62
CA ARG A 232 10.78 -61.18 38.11
C ARG A 232 11.24 -59.83 37.62
N SER A 233 11.79 -59.01 38.52
CA SER A 233 12.32 -57.70 38.16
C SER A 233 13.73 -57.48 38.69
N VAL A 234 14.50 -56.73 37.91
CA VAL A 234 15.79 -56.17 38.29
C VAL A 234 15.80 -54.72 37.86
N GLN A 235 15.98 -53.82 38.82
CA GLN A 235 16.00 -52.38 38.63
C GLN A 235 17.34 -51.85 39.14
N THR A 236 17.96 -50.93 38.40
CA THR A 236 19.20 -50.25 38.79
C THR A 236 19.09 -48.75 38.49
N LEU A 237 20.06 -47.97 38.93
CA LEU A 237 20.18 -46.55 38.54
C LEU A 237 20.28 -46.34 37.03
N LEU A 238 20.77 -47.30 36.25
CA LEU A 238 21.03 -47.11 34.82
C LEU A 238 19.98 -47.79 33.94
N GLY A 239 19.07 -48.57 34.52
CA GLY A 239 18.10 -49.35 33.78
C GLY A 239 17.59 -50.54 34.55
N GLY A 240 16.59 -51.19 33.98
CA GLY A 240 15.98 -52.36 34.57
C GLY A 240 15.08 -53.11 33.61
N TRP A 241 14.62 -54.25 34.05
CA TRP A 241 13.67 -55.07 33.33
C TRP A 241 12.70 -55.76 34.30
N THR A 242 11.51 -56.02 33.78
CA THR A 242 10.49 -56.87 34.40
C THR A 242 10.13 -57.94 33.39
N ARG A 243 10.13 -59.19 33.81
CA ARG A 243 9.85 -60.35 32.97
C ARG A 243 8.83 -61.24 33.66
N ASP A 244 7.89 -61.76 32.90
CA ASP A 244 6.92 -62.72 33.39
C ASP A 244 7.58 -64.05 33.80
N ALA A 245 6.89 -64.86 34.60
CA ALA A 245 7.41 -66.13 35.09
C ALA A 245 7.77 -67.11 33.96
N SER A 246 7.08 -67.01 32.81
CA SER A 246 7.33 -67.85 31.63
C SER A 246 8.51 -67.38 30.77
N GLY A 247 8.90 -66.12 30.89
CA GLY A 247 9.90 -65.46 30.05
C GLY A 247 9.40 -65.02 28.67
N ALA A 248 8.11 -65.19 28.37
CA ALA A 248 7.49 -64.80 27.11
C ALA A 248 7.31 -63.28 26.97
N SER A 249 7.10 -62.57 28.09
CA SER A 249 6.92 -61.12 28.11
C SER A 249 8.05 -60.45 28.89
N THR A 250 8.64 -59.40 28.32
CA THR A 250 9.68 -58.61 28.99
C THR A 250 9.53 -57.13 28.67
N ASP A 251 9.44 -56.33 29.73
CA ASP A 251 9.52 -54.88 29.68
C ASP A 251 10.88 -54.43 30.20
N TRP A 252 11.48 -53.43 29.58
CA TRP A 252 12.79 -52.92 29.98
C TRP A 252 12.90 -51.42 29.76
N TRP A 253 13.81 -50.80 30.49
CA TRP A 253 14.20 -49.40 30.33
C TRP A 253 15.70 -49.23 30.62
N ALA A 254 16.31 -48.22 30.01
CA ALA A 254 17.71 -47.87 30.18
C ALA A 254 17.90 -46.35 30.06
N LEU A 255 18.40 -45.73 31.12
CA LEU A 255 18.63 -44.29 31.18
C LEU A 255 19.75 -43.79 30.25
N PRO A 256 20.91 -44.47 30.10
CA PRO A 256 21.98 -43.99 29.22
C PRO A 256 21.56 -43.77 27.77
N ILE A 257 20.58 -44.55 27.30
CA ILE A 257 20.01 -44.42 25.96
C ILE A 257 18.62 -43.76 25.97
N LEU A 258 18.14 -43.27 27.12
CA LEU A 258 16.82 -42.68 27.32
C LEU A 258 15.72 -43.49 26.61
N GLY A 259 15.73 -44.80 26.86
CA GLY A 259 14.98 -45.76 26.08
C GLY A 259 14.34 -46.86 26.89
N GLY A 260 13.41 -47.55 26.27
CA GLY A 260 12.72 -48.70 26.84
C GLY A 260 11.94 -49.44 25.77
N GLY A 261 11.39 -50.58 26.16
CA GLY A 261 10.67 -51.42 25.23
C GLY A 261 9.94 -52.56 25.91
N SER A 262 9.07 -53.18 25.12
CA SER A 262 8.34 -54.37 25.49
C SER A 262 8.51 -55.43 24.41
N ARG A 263 8.58 -56.69 24.84
CA ARG A 263 8.61 -57.84 23.94
C ARG A 263 7.64 -58.88 24.47
N SER A 264 6.70 -59.27 23.63
CA SER A 264 5.78 -60.39 23.81
C SER A 264 5.84 -61.31 22.57
N PRO A 265 5.18 -62.49 22.58
CA PRO A 265 5.13 -63.36 21.41
C PRO A 265 4.46 -62.72 20.19
N GLN A 266 3.48 -61.85 20.40
CA GLN A 266 2.70 -61.21 19.33
C GLN A 266 3.29 -59.87 18.87
N ALA A 267 4.04 -59.18 19.74
CA ALA A 267 4.54 -57.85 19.45
C ALA A 267 5.90 -57.57 20.11
N SER A 268 6.74 -56.79 19.42
CA SER A 268 7.95 -56.21 20.01
C SER A 268 8.00 -54.74 19.69
N ARG A 269 8.31 -53.91 20.71
CA ARG A 269 8.45 -52.47 20.59
C ARG A 269 9.67 -52.01 21.38
N ALA A 270 10.43 -51.09 20.81
CA ALA A 270 11.52 -50.42 21.50
C ALA A 270 11.61 -48.97 21.03
N SER A 271 11.94 -48.06 21.93
CA SER A 271 12.26 -46.66 21.64
C SER A 271 13.48 -46.23 22.45
N ALA A 272 14.31 -45.37 21.88
CA ALA A 272 15.48 -44.81 22.56
C ALA A 272 15.83 -43.44 21.98
N LEU A 273 16.80 -42.76 22.61
CA LEU A 273 17.33 -41.46 22.20
C LEU A 273 16.23 -40.42 22.03
N LEU A 274 15.35 -40.29 23.03
CA LEU A 274 14.19 -39.38 23.00
C LEU A 274 13.27 -39.62 21.79
N GLY A 275 13.17 -40.88 21.34
CA GLY A 275 12.30 -41.30 20.25
C GLY A 275 12.94 -41.25 18.86
N LEU A 276 14.20 -40.80 18.75
CA LEU A 276 14.96 -40.82 17.49
C LEU A 276 15.18 -42.26 17.00
N TYR A 277 15.43 -43.19 17.92
CA TYR A 277 15.39 -44.62 17.63
C TYR A 277 14.01 -45.19 17.95
N GLY A 278 13.51 -46.05 17.06
CA GLY A 278 12.29 -46.82 17.30
C GLY A 278 12.28 -48.12 16.50
N HIS A 279 11.75 -49.17 17.11
CA HIS A 279 11.49 -50.46 16.48
C HIS A 279 10.10 -50.91 16.87
N HIS A 280 9.32 -51.42 15.91
CA HIS A 280 8.08 -52.12 16.18
C HIS A 280 7.92 -53.30 15.24
N ARG A 281 7.33 -54.37 15.75
CA ARG A 281 6.92 -55.53 14.99
C ARG A 281 5.66 -56.09 15.64
N ASP A 282 4.60 -56.23 14.85
CA ASP A 282 3.37 -56.94 15.21
C ASP A 282 2.92 -57.81 14.02
N ALA A 283 1.74 -58.42 14.12
CA ALA A 283 1.20 -59.29 13.08
C ALA A 283 0.85 -58.56 11.77
N VAL A 284 0.64 -57.23 11.82
CA VAL A 284 0.15 -56.43 10.68
C VAL A 284 1.28 -55.65 10.03
N SER A 285 2.28 -55.25 10.83
CA SER A 285 3.31 -54.33 10.41
C SER A 285 4.62 -54.53 11.15
N HIS A 286 5.70 -54.21 10.47
CA HIS A 286 6.99 -54.04 11.11
C HIS A 286 7.66 -52.77 10.60
N GLY A 287 8.48 -52.15 11.44
CA GLY A 287 9.20 -50.96 11.04
C GLY A 287 10.25 -50.56 12.04
N SER A 288 11.18 -49.75 11.56
CA SER A 288 12.29 -49.25 12.33
C SER A 288 12.62 -47.82 11.91
N ARG A 289 13.12 -47.02 12.85
CA ARG A 289 13.53 -45.64 12.59
C ARG A 289 14.79 -45.31 13.38
N LEU A 290 15.66 -44.52 12.76
CA LEU A 290 16.78 -43.85 13.40
C LEU A 290 16.87 -42.46 12.77
N LEU A 291 16.18 -41.49 13.35
CA LEU A 291 16.06 -40.16 12.76
C LEU A 291 17.33 -39.33 13.01
N PRO A 292 17.80 -38.55 12.01
CA PRO A 292 17.25 -38.37 10.66
C PRO A 292 17.80 -39.35 9.60
N LEU A 293 18.53 -40.40 10.00
CA LEU A 293 19.23 -41.32 9.07
C LEU A 293 18.28 -42.16 8.22
N TYR A 294 17.29 -42.82 8.83
CA TYR A 294 16.29 -43.57 8.09
C TYR A 294 14.96 -43.77 8.82
N TYR A 295 13.93 -44.08 8.04
CA TYR A 295 12.63 -44.56 8.48
C TYR A 295 12.17 -45.69 7.55
N HIS A 296 11.80 -46.83 8.12
CA HIS A 296 11.31 -48.01 7.42
C HIS A 296 9.98 -48.46 8.03
N LYS A 297 9.00 -48.73 7.17
CA LYS A 297 7.71 -49.30 7.55
C LYS A 297 7.23 -50.24 6.46
N ALA A 298 6.92 -51.47 6.83
CA ALA A 298 6.40 -52.48 5.92
C ALA A 298 5.14 -53.14 6.50
N THR A 299 4.17 -53.35 5.62
CA THR A 299 2.95 -54.13 5.78
C THR A 299 2.87 -55.14 4.63
N ASP A 300 1.86 -56.01 4.64
CA ASP A 300 1.69 -57.00 3.56
C ASP A 300 1.49 -56.35 2.17
N ASN A 301 0.91 -55.14 2.11
CA ASN A 301 0.55 -54.46 0.86
C ASN A 301 1.44 -53.25 0.53
N ASP A 302 2.31 -52.81 1.44
CA ASP A 302 3.11 -51.59 1.26
C ASP A 302 4.44 -51.67 2.00
N ASN A 303 5.52 -51.31 1.32
CA ASN A 303 6.86 -51.24 1.90
C ASN A 303 7.47 -49.87 1.60
N LEU A 304 7.67 -49.07 2.64
CA LEU A 304 8.19 -47.71 2.58
C LEU A 304 9.54 -47.61 3.28
N PHE A 305 10.52 -47.07 2.59
CA PHE A 305 11.84 -46.75 3.12
C PHE A 305 12.19 -45.30 2.78
N LEU A 306 12.62 -44.54 3.77
CA LEU A 306 13.00 -43.13 3.64
C LEU A 306 14.37 -42.92 4.28
N SER A 307 15.27 -42.30 3.55
CA SER A 307 16.56 -41.81 4.05
C SER A 307 16.96 -40.57 3.23
N PRO A 308 17.89 -39.73 3.71
CA PRO A 308 18.34 -38.56 2.96
C PRO A 308 18.89 -38.89 1.55
N LEU A 309 19.51 -40.06 1.38
CA LEU A 309 20.17 -40.47 0.14
C LEU A 309 19.35 -41.46 -0.71
N TYR A 310 18.31 -42.06 -0.13
CA TYR A 310 17.53 -43.11 -0.79
C TYR A 310 16.11 -43.17 -0.23
N LEU A 311 15.13 -43.06 -1.12
CA LEU A 311 13.72 -43.19 -0.79
C LEU A 311 13.10 -44.24 -1.71
N SER A 312 12.28 -45.12 -1.17
CA SER A 312 11.56 -46.11 -1.97
C SER A 312 10.21 -46.46 -1.38
N ARG A 313 9.25 -46.72 -2.26
CA ARG A 313 7.97 -47.34 -1.92
C ARG A 313 7.64 -48.43 -2.91
N SER A 314 7.16 -49.58 -2.45
CA SER A 314 6.67 -50.64 -3.31
C SER A 314 5.39 -51.24 -2.76
N SER A 315 4.40 -51.39 -3.62
CA SER A 315 3.13 -52.08 -3.37
C SER A 315 2.90 -53.12 -4.46
N PRO A 316 2.46 -54.34 -4.13
CA PRO A 316 2.19 -55.39 -5.11
C PRO A 316 1.21 -54.95 -6.22
N ASP A 317 0.14 -54.26 -5.84
CA ASP A 317 -0.95 -53.90 -6.77
C ASP A 317 -0.71 -52.57 -7.50
N ALA A 318 -0.14 -51.58 -6.81
CA ALA A 318 0.01 -50.21 -7.35
C ALA A 318 1.39 -49.95 -8.00
N GLY A 319 2.32 -50.91 -7.90
CA GLY A 319 3.70 -50.71 -8.30
C GLY A 319 4.51 -49.92 -7.28
N GLY A 320 5.53 -49.19 -7.74
CA GLY A 320 6.43 -48.51 -6.81
C GLY A 320 7.39 -47.52 -7.45
N TRP A 321 8.17 -46.88 -6.58
CA TRP A 321 9.17 -45.91 -6.98
C TRP A 321 10.42 -46.01 -6.12
N ARG A 322 11.55 -45.62 -6.71
CA ARG A 322 12.86 -45.49 -6.06
C ARG A 322 13.45 -44.14 -6.45
N LEU A 323 13.94 -43.39 -5.48
CA LEU A 323 14.50 -42.05 -5.66
C LEU A 323 15.85 -41.98 -4.94
N VAL A 324 16.86 -41.54 -5.67
CA VAL A 324 18.18 -41.17 -5.13
C VAL A 324 18.35 -39.68 -5.40
N PRO A 325 18.10 -38.78 -4.44
CA PRO A 325 18.22 -37.35 -4.67
C PRO A 325 19.70 -36.92 -4.84
N PRO A 326 20.04 -36.03 -5.79
CA PRO A 326 19.25 -35.57 -6.95
C PRO A 326 19.46 -36.44 -8.21
N LEU A 327 20.10 -37.60 -8.09
CA LEU A 327 20.58 -38.44 -9.20
C LEU A 327 19.46 -39.00 -10.09
N GLY A 328 18.38 -39.54 -9.50
CA GLY A 328 17.29 -40.04 -10.33
C GLY A 328 16.11 -40.68 -9.60
N LEU A 329 14.98 -40.72 -10.31
CA LEU A 329 13.70 -41.29 -9.94
C LEU A 329 13.34 -42.41 -10.91
N TYR A 330 13.18 -43.62 -10.41
CA TYR A 330 12.62 -44.75 -11.13
C TYR A 330 11.19 -45.02 -10.64
N ARG A 331 10.25 -45.16 -11.57
CA ARG A 331 8.85 -45.54 -11.32
C ARG A 331 8.50 -46.77 -12.13
N HIS A 332 7.73 -47.66 -11.54
CA HIS A 332 7.19 -48.84 -12.21
C HIS A 332 5.76 -49.12 -11.74
N SER A 333 4.95 -49.64 -12.65
CA SER A 333 3.59 -50.15 -12.43
C SER A 333 3.37 -51.34 -13.37
N GLU A 334 2.21 -52.00 -13.29
CA GLU A 334 1.83 -53.02 -14.28
C GLU A 334 1.77 -52.45 -15.71
N SER A 335 1.31 -51.21 -15.84
CA SER A 335 1.09 -50.52 -17.11
C SER A 335 2.35 -49.93 -17.74
N GLY A 336 3.43 -49.75 -16.99
CA GLY A 336 4.63 -49.11 -17.54
C GLY A 336 5.75 -48.85 -16.55
N SER A 337 6.81 -48.22 -17.06
CA SER A 337 7.98 -47.82 -16.27
C SER A 337 8.55 -46.52 -16.79
N SER A 338 9.05 -45.67 -15.89
CA SER A 338 9.78 -44.46 -16.26
C SER A 338 11.01 -44.27 -15.39
N PHE A 339 12.04 -43.66 -15.98
CA PHE A 339 13.25 -43.22 -15.29
C PHE A 339 13.46 -41.74 -15.59
N HIS A 340 13.76 -40.96 -14.57
CA HIS A 340 14.00 -39.53 -14.65
C HIS A 340 15.30 -39.18 -13.93
N SER A 341 16.23 -38.55 -14.64
CA SER A 341 17.43 -37.90 -14.08
C SER A 341 17.56 -36.50 -14.68
N LEU A 342 18.52 -35.72 -14.18
CA LEU A 342 18.75 -34.35 -14.64
C LEU A 342 18.99 -34.27 -16.16
N LEU A 343 19.82 -35.15 -16.69
CA LEU A 343 20.20 -35.14 -18.10
C LEU A 343 19.43 -36.17 -18.92
N TYR A 344 19.08 -37.31 -18.35
CA TYR A 344 18.47 -38.40 -19.09
C TYR A 344 17.11 -38.82 -18.51
N SER A 345 16.09 -38.91 -19.35
CA SER A 345 14.79 -39.44 -18.95
C SER A 345 14.26 -40.40 -20.01
N GLN A 346 13.60 -41.46 -19.58
CA GLN A 346 12.95 -42.41 -20.49
C GLN A 346 11.66 -42.94 -19.88
N GLY A 347 10.75 -43.41 -20.74
CA GLY A 347 9.53 -44.04 -20.29
C GLY A 347 8.90 -44.95 -21.33
N ALA A 348 8.17 -45.93 -20.83
CA ALA A 348 7.38 -46.86 -21.64
C ALA A 348 5.99 -47.04 -21.03
N ASP A 349 4.97 -46.89 -21.86
CA ASP A 349 3.57 -47.18 -21.55
C ASP A 349 3.13 -48.37 -22.40
N ARG A 350 2.87 -49.51 -21.75
CA ARG A 350 2.48 -50.75 -22.42
C ARG A 350 1.06 -50.65 -22.98
N ALA A 351 0.14 -49.98 -22.30
CA ALA A 351 -1.25 -49.85 -22.73
C ALA A 351 -1.38 -49.01 -24.00
N LYS A 352 -0.54 -47.99 -24.15
CA LYS A 352 -0.52 -47.12 -25.34
C LYS A 352 0.50 -47.55 -26.41
N ALA A 353 1.26 -48.62 -26.16
CA ALA A 353 2.42 -49.01 -26.97
C ALA A 353 3.39 -47.84 -27.25
N ARG A 354 3.51 -46.91 -26.30
CA ARG A 354 4.31 -45.70 -26.43
C ARG A 354 5.65 -45.84 -25.73
N ARG A 355 6.72 -45.38 -26.37
CA ARG A 355 8.08 -45.32 -25.79
C ARG A 355 8.70 -43.97 -26.09
N TRP A 356 9.33 -43.37 -25.09
CA TRP A 356 10.03 -42.10 -25.24
C TRP A 356 11.36 -42.10 -24.49
N SER A 357 12.31 -41.30 -24.98
CA SER A 357 13.61 -41.06 -24.36
C SER A 357 14.07 -39.62 -24.63
N CYS A 358 14.79 -39.04 -23.68
CA CYS A 358 15.26 -37.67 -23.73
C CYS A 358 16.63 -37.58 -23.07
N LEU A 359 17.57 -36.94 -23.75
CA LEU A 359 18.88 -36.57 -23.21
C LEU A 359 19.02 -35.05 -23.36
N LEU A 360 18.83 -34.29 -22.29
CA LEU A 360 18.86 -32.83 -22.32
C LEU A 360 20.29 -32.29 -22.50
N PRO A 361 20.50 -31.26 -23.34
CA PRO A 361 19.57 -30.72 -24.35
C PRO A 361 19.65 -31.45 -25.70
N LEU A 362 20.45 -32.52 -25.81
CA LEU A 362 20.86 -33.18 -27.06
C LEU A 362 19.71 -33.74 -27.90
N TYR A 363 18.79 -34.52 -27.33
CA TYR A 363 17.68 -35.09 -28.10
C TYR A 363 16.42 -35.42 -27.29
N TYR A 364 15.31 -35.52 -28.01
CA TYR A 364 14.04 -36.11 -27.59
C TYR A 364 13.55 -37.05 -28.70
N ALA A 365 13.19 -38.28 -28.32
CA ALA A 365 12.65 -39.27 -29.22
C ALA A 365 11.36 -39.86 -28.62
N ASP A 366 10.30 -39.92 -29.41
CA ASP A 366 9.01 -40.51 -29.01
C ASP A 366 8.47 -41.37 -30.15
N ARG A 367 7.84 -42.48 -29.79
CA ARG A 367 7.24 -43.43 -30.73
C ARG A 367 5.97 -43.98 -30.14
N ASP A 368 4.90 -43.91 -30.91
CA ASP A 368 3.61 -44.53 -30.64
C ASP A 368 3.10 -45.23 -31.92
N PRO A 369 1.91 -45.86 -31.91
CA PRO A 369 1.35 -46.49 -33.11
C PRO A 369 0.94 -45.52 -34.22
N GLU A 370 0.75 -44.23 -33.93
CA GLU A 370 0.28 -43.22 -34.89
C GLU A 370 1.43 -42.47 -35.57
N GLY A 371 2.62 -42.48 -34.95
CA GLY A 371 3.76 -41.74 -35.42
C GLY A 371 5.05 -41.91 -34.60
N ALA A 372 6.07 -41.19 -35.05
CA ALA A 372 7.35 -41.09 -34.37
C ALA A 372 7.93 -39.69 -34.55
N SER A 373 8.63 -39.22 -33.54
CA SER A 373 9.35 -37.95 -33.56
C SER A 373 10.77 -38.13 -33.04
N PHE A 374 11.69 -37.37 -33.63
CA PHE A 374 13.08 -37.27 -33.18
C PHE A 374 13.53 -35.82 -33.33
N VAL A 375 13.85 -35.18 -32.21
CA VAL A 375 14.19 -33.76 -32.13
C VAL A 375 15.55 -33.63 -31.45
N THR A 376 16.40 -32.75 -31.95
CA THR A 376 17.72 -32.40 -31.42
C THR A 376 17.87 -30.88 -31.38
N THR A 377 18.95 -30.37 -30.78
CA THR A 377 19.29 -28.94 -30.85
C THR A 377 19.57 -28.43 -32.27
N LEU A 378 19.90 -29.32 -33.22
CA LEU A 378 20.22 -28.95 -34.60
C LEU A 378 19.03 -29.10 -35.55
N GLY A 379 17.94 -29.73 -35.11
CA GLY A 379 16.81 -30.04 -35.97
C GLY A 379 16.10 -31.33 -35.56
N GLY A 380 15.12 -31.74 -36.36
CA GLY A 380 14.34 -32.92 -36.09
C GLY A 380 13.43 -33.35 -37.24
N TRP A 381 12.76 -34.47 -37.04
CA TRP A 381 11.72 -34.96 -37.93
C TRP A 381 10.52 -35.48 -37.14
N TRP A 382 9.35 -35.38 -37.77
CA TRP A 382 8.07 -35.80 -37.25
C TRP A 382 7.35 -36.62 -38.32
N THR A 383 6.85 -37.78 -37.94
CA THR A 383 6.00 -38.63 -38.77
C THR A 383 4.64 -38.74 -38.11
N GLU A 384 3.61 -38.41 -38.88
CA GLU A 384 2.20 -38.50 -38.51
C GLU A 384 1.50 -39.37 -39.56
N ARG A 385 0.26 -39.81 -39.28
CA ARG A 385 -0.53 -40.57 -40.28
C ARG A 385 -0.69 -39.83 -41.63
N SER A 386 -0.72 -38.50 -41.61
CA SER A 386 -1.02 -37.64 -42.77
C SER A 386 0.23 -37.20 -43.55
N GLY A 387 1.44 -37.41 -43.02
CA GLY A 387 2.64 -36.91 -43.65
C GLY A 387 3.90 -36.94 -42.81
N ARG A 388 4.97 -36.37 -43.37
CA ARG A 388 6.28 -36.26 -42.73
C ARG A 388 6.78 -34.82 -42.79
N SER A 389 7.30 -34.35 -41.67
CA SER A 389 7.90 -33.02 -41.54
C SER A 389 9.33 -33.12 -41.03
N TRP A 390 10.17 -32.17 -41.40
CA TRP A 390 11.55 -32.06 -40.89
C TRP A 390 11.99 -30.60 -40.80
N ALA A 391 12.96 -30.34 -39.94
CA ALA A 391 13.58 -29.03 -39.78
C ALA A 391 15.07 -29.17 -39.41
N VAL A 392 15.90 -28.24 -39.88
CA VAL A 392 17.31 -28.06 -39.51
C VAL A 392 17.49 -26.61 -39.09
N TYR A 393 17.57 -26.38 -37.78
CA TYR A 393 17.52 -25.03 -37.21
C TYR A 393 18.69 -24.13 -37.63
N PRO A 394 19.96 -24.57 -37.63
CA PRO A 394 21.08 -23.73 -38.04
C PRO A 394 20.99 -23.28 -39.51
N LEU A 395 20.33 -24.08 -40.35
CA LEU A 395 20.13 -23.76 -41.77
C LEU A 395 18.82 -23.01 -42.02
N LEU A 396 18.01 -22.75 -40.98
CA LEU A 396 16.64 -22.21 -41.11
C LEU A 396 15.85 -22.92 -42.21
N SER A 397 16.06 -24.23 -42.34
CA SER A 397 15.56 -25.03 -43.44
C SER A 397 14.60 -26.09 -42.91
N GLY A 398 13.59 -26.43 -43.69
CA GLY A 398 12.61 -27.42 -43.30
C GLY A 398 11.65 -27.74 -44.43
N GLY A 399 10.81 -28.72 -44.22
CA GLY A 399 9.79 -29.04 -45.20
C GLY A 399 8.76 -30.01 -44.67
N ARG A 400 7.63 -30.06 -45.36
CA ARG A 400 6.54 -30.98 -45.08
C ARG A 400 6.12 -31.67 -46.35
N ARG A 401 5.88 -32.96 -46.24
CA ARG A 401 5.33 -33.80 -47.31
C ARG A 401 4.01 -34.37 -46.84
N ARG A 402 2.95 -34.08 -47.59
CA ARG A 402 1.58 -34.61 -47.42
C ARG A 402 1.21 -35.45 -48.64
N ALA A 403 0.04 -36.08 -48.60
CA ALA A 403 -0.46 -36.87 -49.73
C ALA A 403 -0.83 -36.01 -50.96
N ASP A 404 -1.28 -34.78 -50.73
CA ASP A 404 -1.81 -33.83 -51.72
C ASP A 404 -0.80 -32.74 -52.14
N GLY A 405 0.39 -32.72 -51.55
CA GLY A 405 1.38 -31.69 -51.81
C GLY A 405 2.49 -31.60 -50.76
N GLY A 406 3.19 -30.47 -50.76
CA GLY A 406 4.25 -30.20 -49.80
C GLY A 406 4.80 -28.79 -49.88
N ASP A 407 5.66 -28.48 -48.92
CA ASP A 407 6.40 -27.23 -48.83
C ASP A 407 7.86 -27.49 -48.46
N LEU A 408 8.76 -26.69 -49.02
CA LEU A 408 10.19 -26.71 -48.78
C LEU A 408 10.67 -25.28 -48.51
N TRP A 409 11.39 -25.10 -47.41
CA TRP A 409 12.02 -23.86 -46.98
C TRP A 409 13.54 -24.06 -46.86
N ILE A 410 14.32 -23.14 -47.40
CA ILE A 410 15.80 -23.15 -47.27
C ILE A 410 16.27 -21.74 -46.89
N GLY A 411 17.08 -21.64 -45.83
CA GLY A 411 17.66 -20.36 -45.38
C GLY A 411 16.64 -19.36 -44.85
N GLY A 412 15.55 -19.84 -44.25
CA GLY A 412 14.44 -19.01 -43.78
C GLY A 412 13.58 -18.56 -44.96
N PRO A 413 13.33 -17.24 -45.15
CA PRO A 413 12.53 -16.76 -46.27
C PRO A 413 13.29 -16.73 -47.61
N LEU A 414 14.58 -17.08 -47.64
CA LEU A 414 15.41 -16.95 -48.84
C LEU A 414 14.90 -17.81 -49.99
N PHE A 415 14.57 -19.08 -49.74
CA PHE A 415 13.95 -19.94 -50.73
C PHE A 415 12.73 -20.66 -50.14
N HIS A 416 11.63 -20.60 -50.89
CA HIS A 416 10.44 -21.39 -50.61
C HIS A 416 9.92 -22.00 -51.91
N ALA A 417 9.46 -23.24 -51.83
CA ALA A 417 8.69 -23.88 -52.88
C ALA A 417 7.52 -24.63 -52.28
N SER A 418 6.31 -24.32 -52.76
CA SER A 418 5.10 -25.06 -52.45
C SER A 418 4.51 -25.67 -53.71
N TRP A 419 3.95 -26.88 -53.57
CA TRP A 419 3.29 -27.58 -54.66
C TRP A 419 2.07 -28.34 -54.16
N ASN A 420 1.03 -28.34 -54.97
CA ASN A 420 -0.21 -29.10 -54.77
C ASN A 420 -0.78 -29.52 -56.13
N ALA A 421 -2.01 -30.04 -56.14
CA ALA A 421 -2.70 -30.41 -57.38
C ALA A 421 -3.00 -29.22 -58.30
N GLN A 422 -3.08 -28.00 -57.77
CA GLN A 422 -3.45 -26.78 -58.49
C GLN A 422 -2.26 -26.09 -59.14
N GLY A 423 -1.02 -26.32 -58.68
CA GLY A 423 0.17 -25.70 -59.25
C GLY A 423 1.39 -25.66 -58.34
N ARG A 424 2.38 -24.84 -58.72
CA ARG A 424 3.64 -24.65 -57.98
C ARG A 424 3.96 -23.17 -57.84
N SER A 425 4.12 -22.69 -56.61
CA SER A 425 4.60 -21.33 -56.33
C SER A 425 5.95 -21.40 -55.62
N HIS A 426 6.89 -20.55 -56.00
CA HIS A 426 8.24 -20.61 -55.48
C HIS A 426 8.98 -19.28 -55.63
N TRP A 427 9.93 -19.00 -54.74
CA TRP A 427 10.76 -17.81 -54.81
C TRP A 427 12.18 -18.06 -54.33
N LEU A 428 13.10 -17.20 -54.78
CA LEU A 428 14.48 -17.12 -54.33
C LEU A 428 14.84 -15.65 -54.13
N LEU A 429 14.81 -15.15 -52.89
CA LEU A 429 15.06 -13.75 -52.59
C LEU A 429 16.55 -13.39 -52.68
N PRO A 430 16.89 -12.18 -53.17
CA PRO A 430 16.01 -11.18 -53.80
C PRO A 430 15.89 -11.37 -55.33
N LEU A 431 16.25 -12.53 -55.87
CA LEU A 431 16.38 -12.78 -57.31
C LEU A 431 15.03 -12.82 -58.02
N TYR A 432 14.10 -13.67 -57.57
CA TYR A 432 12.77 -13.75 -58.17
C TYR A 432 11.70 -14.33 -57.23
N ALA A 433 10.44 -14.11 -57.59
CA ALA A 433 9.27 -14.79 -57.05
C ALA A 433 8.32 -15.18 -58.19
N TYR A 434 7.83 -16.43 -58.19
CA TYR A 434 6.83 -16.93 -59.11
C TYR A 434 5.61 -17.44 -58.35
N ASP A 435 4.45 -16.94 -58.72
CA ASP A 435 3.16 -17.42 -58.24
C ASP A 435 2.30 -17.95 -59.39
N HIS A 436 1.85 -19.20 -59.25
CA HIS A 436 1.07 -19.87 -60.29
C HIS A 436 -0.36 -19.35 -60.39
N ALA A 437 -0.99 -18.95 -59.27
CA ALA A 437 -2.40 -18.57 -59.27
C ALA A 437 -2.68 -17.31 -60.10
N GLY A 438 -1.76 -16.35 -60.08
CA GLY A 438 -1.84 -15.11 -60.88
C GLY A 438 -0.89 -15.04 -62.08
N ASP A 439 -0.27 -16.17 -62.48
CA ASP A 439 0.83 -16.23 -63.46
C ASP A 439 1.84 -15.07 -63.29
N THR A 440 2.22 -14.82 -62.04
CA THR A 440 2.97 -13.63 -61.64
C THR A 440 4.42 -14.01 -61.45
N PHE A 441 5.29 -13.41 -62.26
CA PHE A 441 6.74 -13.51 -62.13
C PHE A 441 7.31 -12.14 -61.75
N LEU A 442 8.02 -12.05 -60.64
CA LEU A 442 8.66 -10.84 -60.17
C LEU A 442 10.17 -11.07 -60.11
N SER A 443 10.96 -10.22 -60.75
CA SER A 443 12.42 -10.19 -60.59
C SER A 443 12.95 -8.77 -60.75
N LEU A 444 14.18 -8.52 -60.28
CA LEU A 444 14.82 -7.21 -60.45
C LEU A 444 14.97 -6.78 -61.93
N PRO A 445 15.44 -7.64 -62.86
CA PRO A 445 15.57 -7.24 -64.26
C PRO A 445 14.25 -7.27 -65.04
N TYR A 446 13.28 -8.09 -64.61
CA TYR A 446 12.05 -8.34 -65.36
C TYR A 446 10.91 -8.80 -64.45
N SER A 447 9.76 -8.16 -64.54
CA SER A 447 8.54 -8.62 -63.87
C SER A 447 7.40 -8.72 -64.86
N SER A 448 6.59 -9.77 -64.78
CA SER A 448 5.39 -9.95 -65.59
C SER A 448 4.23 -10.49 -64.77
N TRP A 449 3.04 -9.96 -65.02
CA TRP A 449 1.81 -10.46 -64.40
C TRP A 449 0.61 -10.15 -65.29
N THR A 450 -0.48 -10.87 -65.05
CA THR A 450 -1.77 -10.65 -65.70
C THR A 450 -2.69 -9.89 -64.74
N THR A 451 -3.30 -8.81 -65.21
CA THR A 451 -4.30 -8.05 -64.42
C THR A 451 -5.68 -8.71 -64.50
N GLU A 452 -6.62 -8.33 -63.63
CA GLU A 452 -8.02 -8.79 -63.68
C GLU A 452 -8.70 -8.55 -65.06
N ASP A 453 -8.33 -7.48 -65.76
CA ASP A 453 -8.80 -7.15 -67.12
C ASP A 453 -8.14 -7.99 -68.25
N ASP A 454 -7.47 -9.09 -67.91
CA ASP A 454 -6.76 -9.98 -68.85
C ASP A 454 -5.65 -9.26 -69.66
N ARG A 455 -5.10 -8.18 -69.10
CA ARG A 455 -3.97 -7.44 -69.67
C ARG A 455 -2.66 -7.98 -69.14
N THR A 456 -1.70 -8.20 -70.03
CA THR A 456 -0.34 -8.56 -69.65
C THR A 456 0.46 -7.29 -69.36
N VAL A 457 1.02 -7.20 -68.16
CA VAL A 457 1.99 -6.16 -67.79
C VAL A 457 3.38 -6.78 -67.79
N ARG A 458 4.32 -6.10 -68.44
CA ARG A 458 5.75 -6.43 -68.42
C ARG A 458 6.52 -5.20 -67.95
N LEU A 459 7.26 -5.33 -66.87
CA LEU A 459 8.06 -4.28 -66.28
C LEU A 459 9.54 -4.62 -66.46
N PHE A 460 10.32 -3.62 -66.86
CA PHE A 460 11.77 -3.68 -66.97
C PHE A 460 12.35 -2.59 -66.05
N PRO A 461 12.49 -2.86 -64.74
CA PRO A 461 12.89 -1.84 -63.76
C PRO A 461 14.20 -1.12 -64.09
N PRO A 462 15.29 -1.79 -64.55
CA PRO A 462 16.53 -1.10 -64.91
C PRO A 462 16.38 -0.12 -66.07
N LEU A 463 15.42 -0.37 -66.97
CA LEU A 463 15.12 0.51 -68.10
C LEU A 463 14.08 1.59 -67.75
N LEU A 464 13.58 1.60 -66.51
CA LEU A 464 12.43 2.41 -66.09
C LEU A 464 11.29 2.36 -67.12
N SER A 465 11.04 1.16 -67.64
CA SER A 465 10.15 0.93 -68.76
C SER A 465 9.09 -0.10 -68.39
N SER A 466 7.86 0.13 -68.84
CA SER A 466 6.75 -0.81 -68.69
C SER A 466 5.97 -0.94 -69.99
N TYR A 467 5.52 -2.15 -70.27
CA TYR A 467 4.66 -2.48 -71.36
C TYR A 467 3.37 -3.06 -70.79
N THR A 468 2.23 -2.50 -71.18
CA THR A 468 0.91 -3.02 -70.85
C THR A 468 0.19 -3.31 -72.16
N GLY A 469 -0.22 -4.56 -72.37
CA GLY A 469 -0.88 -4.99 -73.60
C GLY A 469 -2.21 -5.69 -73.33
N GLY A 470 -3.25 -5.30 -74.06
CA GLY A 470 -4.54 -5.98 -74.15
C GLY A 470 -5.10 -5.95 -75.57
N ALA A 471 -6.30 -6.50 -75.78
CA ALA A 471 -6.86 -6.68 -77.14
C ALA A 471 -7.07 -5.38 -77.94
N SER A 472 -7.46 -4.27 -77.31
CA SER A 472 -7.82 -3.01 -77.98
C SER A 472 -6.76 -1.90 -77.91
N ARG A 473 -5.78 -2.04 -77.00
CA ARG A 473 -4.79 -1.01 -76.68
C ARG A 473 -3.52 -1.62 -76.11
N TRP A 474 -2.38 -1.05 -76.48
CA TRP A 474 -1.12 -1.25 -75.78
C TRP A 474 -0.49 0.09 -75.41
N ASP A 475 0.25 0.10 -74.31
CA ASP A 475 1.01 1.25 -73.82
C ASP A 475 2.44 0.81 -73.49
N LEU A 476 3.41 1.53 -74.05
CA LEU A 476 4.81 1.42 -73.71
C LEU A 476 5.25 2.71 -73.02
N TRP A 477 5.60 2.61 -71.75
CA TRP A 477 6.27 3.66 -71.00
C TRP A 477 7.76 3.38 -70.98
N THR A 478 8.59 4.40 -71.18
CA THR A 478 10.05 4.28 -71.17
C THR A 478 10.68 5.42 -70.38
N LEU A 479 11.91 5.21 -69.90
CA LEU A 479 12.73 6.27 -69.28
C LEU A 479 12.02 6.98 -68.11
N GLY A 480 11.30 6.23 -67.27
CA GLY A 480 10.63 6.78 -66.09
C GLY A 480 9.44 7.69 -66.42
N GLY A 481 8.83 7.50 -67.58
CA GLY A 481 7.67 8.26 -68.03
C GLY A 481 7.98 9.42 -68.98
N LEU A 482 9.27 9.65 -69.27
CA LEU A 482 9.69 10.63 -70.28
C LEU A 482 9.24 10.21 -71.69
N GLY A 483 9.16 8.89 -71.95
CA GLY A 483 8.56 8.34 -73.17
C GLY A 483 7.27 7.58 -72.85
N HIS A 484 6.22 7.83 -73.62
CA HIS A 484 4.97 7.07 -73.63
C HIS A 484 4.51 6.90 -75.07
N PHE A 485 4.26 5.67 -75.48
CA PHE A 485 3.72 5.33 -76.79
C PHE A 485 2.47 4.48 -76.61
N SER A 486 1.38 4.93 -77.20
CA SER A 486 0.08 4.26 -77.13
C SER A 486 -0.36 3.85 -78.53
N GLY A 487 -0.75 2.59 -78.71
CA GLY A 487 -1.22 2.03 -79.98
C GLY A 487 -2.43 1.12 -79.82
N GLY A 488 -3.04 0.73 -80.95
CA GLY A 488 -4.33 0.02 -81.01
C GLY A 488 -5.49 0.93 -81.45
N GLU A 489 -6.69 0.36 -81.61
CA GLU A 489 -7.89 1.09 -82.04
C GLU A 489 -8.27 2.23 -81.08
N GLN A 490 -8.00 2.04 -79.78
CA GLN A 490 -8.30 3.03 -78.75
C GLN A 490 -7.08 3.83 -78.30
N ALA A 491 -6.03 3.92 -79.12
CA ALA A 491 -4.78 4.61 -78.82
C ALA A 491 -5.01 6.03 -78.23
N GLY A 492 -4.27 6.34 -77.17
CA GLY A 492 -4.34 7.60 -76.45
C GLY A 492 -3.29 8.62 -76.91
N THR A 493 -2.69 9.28 -75.92
CA THR A 493 -1.55 10.18 -76.11
C THR A 493 -0.28 9.39 -76.41
N SER A 494 0.68 10.01 -77.08
CA SER A 494 2.05 9.53 -77.15
C SER A 494 3.00 10.71 -77.01
N HIS A 495 4.00 10.61 -76.15
CA HIS A 495 4.94 11.68 -75.88
C HIS A 495 6.37 11.17 -75.70
N LEU A 496 7.32 12.05 -75.97
CA LEU A 496 8.73 11.91 -75.66
C LEU A 496 9.22 13.29 -75.21
N VAL A 497 9.24 13.55 -73.91
CA VAL A 497 9.51 14.90 -73.36
C VAL A 497 11.00 15.26 -73.53
N PRO A 498 11.35 16.48 -73.98
CA PRO A 498 10.48 17.57 -74.49
C PRO A 498 10.29 17.54 -76.02
N LEU A 499 10.74 16.50 -76.71
CA LEU A 499 10.85 16.41 -78.17
C LEU A 499 9.51 16.30 -78.89
N TYR A 500 8.55 15.61 -78.29
CA TYR A 500 7.30 15.25 -78.95
C TYR A 500 6.15 15.08 -77.95
N TYR A 501 4.99 15.59 -78.30
CA TYR A 501 3.72 15.23 -77.71
C TYR A 501 2.66 15.19 -78.82
N GLY A 502 1.97 14.05 -78.93
CA GLY A 502 0.93 13.83 -79.91
C GLY A 502 -0.32 13.27 -79.25
N ASN A 503 -1.46 13.86 -79.54
CA ASN A 503 -2.76 13.31 -79.17
C ASN A 503 -3.55 13.05 -80.45
N ARG A 504 -3.74 11.76 -80.79
CA ARG A 504 -4.47 11.36 -82.01
C ARG A 504 -5.94 11.73 -81.96
N ARG A 505 -6.55 11.80 -80.77
CA ARG A 505 -7.99 12.11 -80.61
C ARG A 505 -8.29 13.58 -80.85
N THR A 506 -7.38 14.48 -80.49
CA THR A 506 -7.57 15.95 -80.61
C THR A 506 -6.80 16.58 -81.76
N GLY A 507 -6.08 15.78 -82.56
CA GLY A 507 -5.20 16.28 -83.62
C GLY A 507 -3.99 17.08 -83.13
N THR A 508 -3.76 17.13 -81.82
CA THR A 508 -2.70 17.94 -81.20
C THR A 508 -1.32 17.35 -81.53
N ARG A 509 -0.42 18.19 -82.02
CA ARG A 509 0.99 17.88 -82.24
C ARG A 509 1.83 19.00 -81.65
N LEU A 510 2.69 18.67 -80.70
CA LEU A 510 3.63 19.59 -80.07
C LEU A 510 5.04 19.03 -80.22
N THR A 511 5.94 19.88 -80.68
CA THR A 511 7.39 19.68 -80.75
C THR A 511 8.05 21.00 -80.36
N PRO A 512 9.34 21.03 -79.98
CA PRO A 512 10.04 22.27 -79.67
C PRO A 512 9.99 23.31 -80.80
N LEU A 513 9.83 22.87 -82.05
CA LEU A 513 9.86 23.74 -83.23
C LEU A 513 8.47 24.04 -83.82
N TYR A 514 7.44 23.29 -83.40
CA TYR A 514 6.12 23.37 -84.01
C TYR A 514 5.04 22.85 -83.08
N ALA A 515 3.95 23.62 -82.96
CA ALA A 515 2.76 23.25 -82.24
C ALA A 515 1.52 23.48 -83.13
N ALA A 516 0.61 22.50 -83.14
CA ALA A 516 -0.68 22.60 -83.81
C ALA A 516 -1.76 21.86 -83.03
N TRP A 517 -2.96 22.43 -82.98
CA TRP A 517 -4.14 21.83 -82.37
C TRP A 517 -5.41 22.36 -83.02
N GLU A 518 -6.49 21.59 -82.94
CA GLU A 518 -7.83 22.03 -83.31
C GLU A 518 -8.44 22.87 -82.18
N ALA A 519 -9.02 24.02 -82.52
CA ALA A 519 -9.78 24.87 -81.60
C ALA A 519 -11.20 25.08 -82.15
N ASP A 520 -12.16 25.42 -81.29
CA ASP A 520 -13.59 25.54 -81.63
C ASP A 520 -13.90 26.49 -82.81
N SER A 521 -12.96 27.37 -83.15
CA SER A 521 -13.07 28.39 -84.19
C SER A 521 -12.01 28.28 -85.29
N GLY A 522 -11.41 27.10 -85.49
CA GLY A 522 -10.43 26.83 -86.54
C GLY A 522 -9.10 26.28 -86.02
N ARG A 523 -8.19 25.97 -86.95
CA ARG A 523 -6.93 25.31 -86.62
C ARG A 523 -5.87 26.32 -86.17
N MET A 524 -5.31 26.09 -84.98
CA MET A 524 -4.25 26.94 -84.43
C MET A 524 -2.87 26.39 -84.82
N ARG A 525 -1.96 27.29 -85.22
CA ARG A 525 -0.56 26.97 -85.50
C ARG A 525 0.35 27.92 -84.73
N PHE A 526 1.40 27.34 -84.13
CA PHE A 526 2.36 28.06 -83.32
C PHE A 526 3.78 27.56 -83.60
N ILE A 527 4.71 28.51 -83.74
CA ILE A 527 6.14 28.24 -83.82
C ILE A 527 6.76 28.76 -82.53
N PRO A 528 7.01 27.88 -81.53
CA PRO A 528 7.53 28.28 -80.23
C PRO A 528 8.79 29.16 -80.25
N PRO A 529 9.87 28.83 -81.01
CA PRO A 529 11.09 29.65 -80.98
C PRO A 529 10.90 31.05 -81.57
N LEU A 530 9.90 31.23 -82.45
CA LEU A 530 9.58 32.54 -83.04
C LEU A 530 8.49 33.28 -82.25
N LEU A 531 7.93 32.66 -81.19
CA LEU A 531 6.77 33.14 -80.44
C LEU A 531 5.65 33.63 -81.37
N THR A 532 5.52 32.97 -82.52
CA THR A 532 4.64 33.38 -83.60
C THR A 532 3.47 32.43 -83.67
N ALA A 533 2.28 32.97 -83.48
CA ALA A 533 1.02 32.24 -83.50
C ALA A 533 0.11 32.87 -84.54
N TRP A 534 -0.51 32.03 -85.37
CA TRP A 534 -1.53 32.50 -86.31
C TRP A 534 -2.73 31.58 -86.33
N ARG A 535 -3.88 32.21 -86.45
CA ARG A 535 -5.19 31.58 -86.56
C ARG A 535 -5.83 32.05 -87.84
N VAL A 536 -6.27 31.10 -88.67
CA VAL A 536 -7.04 31.36 -89.88
C VAL A 536 -8.37 30.65 -89.73
N ASN A 537 -9.46 31.41 -89.79
CA ASN A 537 -10.82 30.87 -89.86
C ASN A 537 -11.49 31.38 -91.13
N ASP A 538 -11.48 30.55 -92.17
CA ASP A 538 -12.01 30.88 -93.49
C ASP A 538 -13.54 31.13 -93.48
N ALA A 539 -14.27 30.69 -92.46
CA ALA A 539 -15.73 30.80 -92.40
C ALA A 539 -16.25 32.13 -91.82
N ARG A 540 -15.43 32.91 -91.09
CA ARG A 540 -15.86 34.13 -90.38
C ARG A 540 -14.96 35.35 -90.61
N HIS A 541 -14.11 35.35 -91.65
CA HIS A 541 -13.15 36.43 -91.94
C HIS A 541 -12.38 36.95 -90.71
N THR A 542 -12.06 36.06 -89.76
CA THR A 542 -11.33 36.42 -88.55
C THR A 542 -9.87 36.05 -88.71
N GLU A 543 -9.01 37.07 -88.78
CA GLU A 543 -7.57 36.90 -88.84
C GLU A 543 -6.96 37.34 -87.50
N THR A 544 -6.17 36.46 -86.91
CA THR A 544 -5.37 36.79 -85.72
C THR A 544 -3.95 36.37 -85.95
N PHE A 545 -3.06 37.34 -85.91
CA PHE A 545 -1.62 37.14 -86.00
C PHE A 545 -0.96 37.77 -84.79
N LEU A 546 -0.19 36.96 -84.06
CA LEU A 546 0.52 37.36 -82.87
C LEU A 546 2.01 37.01 -83.03
N SER A 547 2.86 38.00 -82.86
CA SER A 547 4.31 37.85 -82.79
C SER A 547 4.88 38.85 -81.76
N PRO A 548 6.13 38.67 -81.29
CA PRO A 548 6.77 39.63 -80.40
C PRO A 548 6.87 41.05 -80.97
N LEU A 549 6.92 41.18 -82.30
CA LEU A 549 7.10 42.47 -82.97
C LEU A 549 5.79 43.13 -83.36
N TYR A 550 4.74 42.33 -83.57
CA TYR A 550 3.49 42.79 -84.14
C TYR A 550 2.33 41.90 -83.72
N ALA A 551 1.24 42.52 -83.28
CA ALA A 551 -0.02 41.85 -83.03
C ALA A 551 -1.15 42.56 -83.78
N THR A 552 -1.93 41.79 -84.53
CA THR A 552 -3.16 42.26 -85.15
C THR A 552 -4.31 41.35 -84.75
N TRP A 553 -5.41 42.00 -84.40
CA TRP A 553 -6.67 41.35 -84.11
C TRP A 553 -7.78 42.09 -84.84
N GLU A 554 -8.49 41.34 -85.68
CA GLU A 554 -9.55 41.82 -86.55
C GLU A 554 -10.78 40.92 -86.38
N ASP A 555 -11.90 41.54 -86.00
CA ASP A 555 -13.22 40.92 -85.89
C ASP A 555 -14.30 41.80 -86.55
N ASP A 556 -15.56 41.37 -86.50
CA ASP A 556 -16.68 42.07 -87.13
C ASP A 556 -17.02 43.45 -86.50
N ILE A 557 -16.51 43.76 -85.30
CA ILE A 557 -16.91 44.90 -84.47
C ILE A 557 -15.78 45.95 -84.37
N GLY A 558 -14.53 45.55 -84.54
CA GLY A 558 -13.40 46.45 -84.38
C GLY A 558 -12.05 45.92 -84.83
N ARG A 559 -11.07 46.81 -84.75
CA ARG A 559 -9.69 46.50 -85.13
C ARG A 559 -8.70 46.99 -84.10
N LEU A 560 -7.82 46.09 -83.68
CA LEU A 560 -6.69 46.38 -82.80
C LEU A 560 -5.38 46.10 -83.54
N ARG A 561 -4.50 47.09 -83.54
CA ARG A 561 -3.10 46.92 -83.95
C ARG A 561 -2.21 47.29 -82.79
N ALA A 562 -1.32 46.39 -82.42
CA ALA A 562 -0.34 46.62 -81.39
C ALA A 562 1.07 46.35 -81.93
N ILE A 563 2.01 47.18 -81.47
CA ILE A 563 3.44 46.99 -81.67
C ILE A 563 4.00 46.76 -80.28
N PRO A 564 4.06 45.50 -79.80
CA PRO A 564 4.49 45.19 -78.44
C PRO A 564 5.83 45.82 -78.03
N PRO A 565 6.88 45.90 -78.90
CA PRO A 565 8.14 46.54 -78.52
C PRO A 565 8.01 48.04 -78.25
N LEU A 566 7.11 48.71 -78.97
CA LEU A 566 6.80 50.14 -78.75
C LEU A 566 5.78 50.33 -77.64
N LEU A 567 5.27 49.24 -77.05
CA LEU A 567 4.28 49.25 -75.99
C LEU A 567 3.07 50.13 -76.34
N SER A 568 2.74 50.13 -77.63
CA SER A 568 1.81 51.06 -78.23
C SER A 568 0.75 50.28 -78.99
N ALA A 569 -0.50 50.72 -78.81
CA ALA A 569 -1.65 50.15 -79.45
C ALA A 569 -2.57 51.25 -79.97
N SER A 570 -3.05 51.06 -81.20
CA SER A 570 -4.16 51.83 -81.75
C SER A 570 -5.38 50.93 -81.78
N TYR A 571 -6.49 51.43 -81.24
CA TYR A 571 -7.76 50.73 -81.30
C TYR A 571 -8.84 51.59 -81.97
N ARG A 572 -9.73 50.91 -82.69
CA ARG A 572 -10.96 51.47 -83.27
C ARG A 572 -12.13 50.60 -82.82
N ASP A 573 -13.07 51.22 -82.12
CA ASP A 573 -14.28 50.60 -81.60
C ASP A 573 -15.47 51.52 -81.94
N GLY A 574 -16.23 51.18 -82.98
CA GLY A 574 -17.24 52.05 -83.58
C GLY A 574 -16.67 53.42 -84.01
N ASP A 575 -17.21 54.50 -83.42
CA ASP A 575 -16.78 55.90 -83.65
C ASP A 575 -15.74 56.40 -82.62
N ARG A 576 -15.38 55.57 -81.63
CA ARG A 576 -14.34 55.90 -80.63
C ARG A 576 -12.96 55.58 -81.18
N ARG A 577 -12.03 56.52 -80.99
CA ARG A 577 -10.62 56.35 -81.36
C ARG A 577 -9.73 56.62 -80.15
N GLY A 578 -8.71 55.78 -80.00
CA GLY A 578 -7.72 55.97 -78.96
C GLY A 578 -6.36 55.45 -79.38
N ILE A 579 -5.35 56.13 -78.86
CA ILE A 579 -3.96 55.68 -78.92
C ILE A 579 -3.49 55.53 -77.49
N VAL A 580 -2.98 54.35 -77.20
CA VAL A 580 -2.23 54.06 -75.98
C VAL A 580 -0.79 53.88 -76.42
N GLY A 581 0.10 54.70 -75.89
CA GLY A 581 1.53 54.63 -76.18
C GLY A 581 2.33 54.38 -74.91
N LEU A 582 3.50 53.76 -75.05
CA LEU A 582 4.49 53.61 -73.97
C LEU A 582 3.90 52.97 -72.69
N LEU A 583 3.25 51.80 -72.80
CA LEU A 583 2.58 51.13 -71.66
C LEU A 583 1.46 51.99 -71.03
N GLY A 584 0.85 52.88 -71.80
CA GLY A 584 -0.15 53.80 -71.30
C GLY A 584 0.43 54.97 -70.51
N LEU A 585 1.74 55.23 -70.59
CA LEU A 585 2.29 56.53 -70.17
C LEU A 585 1.74 57.64 -71.06
N PHE A 586 1.46 57.35 -72.32
CA PHE A 586 0.70 58.22 -73.19
C PHE A 586 -0.69 57.64 -73.41
N HIS A 587 -1.70 58.44 -73.11
CA HIS A 587 -3.07 58.13 -73.49
C HIS A 587 -3.75 59.38 -74.04
N ALA A 588 -4.24 59.25 -75.27
CA ALA A 588 -5.09 60.25 -75.88
C ALA A 588 -6.39 59.58 -76.32
N ARG A 589 -7.50 60.11 -75.82
CA ARG A 589 -8.85 59.66 -76.18
C ARG A 589 -9.68 60.83 -76.69
N TRP A 590 -10.34 60.62 -77.82
CA TRP A 590 -11.24 61.59 -78.43
C TRP A 590 -12.41 60.92 -79.16
N GLY A 591 -13.49 61.67 -79.33
CA GLY A 591 -14.73 61.18 -79.95
C GLY A 591 -15.76 60.62 -78.96
N GLY A 592 -17.05 60.74 -79.30
CA GLY A 592 -18.21 60.36 -78.48
C GLY A 592 -19.13 61.53 -78.10
N GLU A 593 -20.39 61.23 -77.76
CA GLU A 593 -21.51 62.17 -77.59
C GLU A 593 -21.32 63.33 -76.58
N ALA A 594 -20.25 63.36 -75.78
CA ALA A 594 -20.02 64.42 -74.79
C ALA A 594 -18.79 65.30 -75.05
N GLY A 595 -18.04 65.11 -76.15
CA GLY A 595 -16.88 65.95 -76.49
C GLY A 595 -15.77 66.03 -75.43
N ARG A 596 -15.82 65.21 -74.36
CA ARG A 596 -14.91 65.23 -73.22
C ARG A 596 -13.51 64.87 -73.67
N ARG A 597 -12.57 65.79 -73.46
CA ARG A 597 -11.13 65.57 -73.72
C ARG A 597 -10.48 65.15 -72.42
N ALA A 598 -9.89 63.97 -72.43
CA ALA A 598 -9.06 63.49 -71.33
C ALA A 598 -7.77 62.94 -71.95
N GLY A 599 -6.65 63.28 -71.34
CA GLY A 599 -5.36 62.83 -71.80
C GLY A 599 -4.32 62.95 -70.72
N HIS A 600 -3.33 62.07 -70.82
CA HIS A 600 -2.19 62.11 -69.94
C HIS A 600 -0.91 61.77 -70.68
N LEU A 601 0.15 62.40 -70.22
CA LEU A 601 1.51 62.00 -70.51
C LEU A 601 2.21 61.86 -69.16
N LEU A 602 2.17 60.65 -68.60
CA LEU A 602 2.73 60.39 -67.29
C LEU A 602 4.26 60.39 -67.34
N PRO A 603 4.95 61.02 -66.37
CA PRO A 603 4.39 61.72 -65.20
C PRO A 603 4.15 63.22 -65.42
N LEU A 604 4.38 63.75 -66.62
CA LEU A 604 4.43 65.19 -66.91
C LEU A 604 3.13 65.93 -66.60
N TYR A 605 1.99 65.39 -67.06
CA TYR A 605 0.70 65.98 -66.73
C TYR A 605 -0.45 64.98 -66.83
N TYR A 606 -1.47 65.28 -66.03
CA TYR A 606 -2.83 64.78 -66.19
C TYR A 606 -3.78 65.97 -66.16
N PHE A 607 -4.72 66.00 -67.10
CA PHE A 607 -5.80 66.97 -67.08
C PHE A 607 -7.16 66.32 -67.33
N ASP A 608 -8.13 66.79 -66.56
CA ASP A 608 -9.56 66.68 -66.84
C ASP A 608 -10.27 67.98 -66.41
N ASP A 609 -11.59 67.99 -66.42
CA ASP A 609 -12.41 69.17 -66.13
C ASP A 609 -12.33 69.66 -64.66
N GLN A 610 -11.91 68.81 -63.70
CA GLN A 610 -11.87 69.11 -62.26
C GLN A 610 -10.46 69.10 -61.66
N THR A 611 -9.52 68.49 -62.37
CA THR A 611 -8.21 68.10 -61.86
C THR A 611 -7.14 68.54 -62.85
N PHE A 612 -6.17 69.29 -62.33
CA PHE A 612 -4.93 69.55 -63.04
C PHE A 612 -3.76 69.13 -62.16
N LEU A 613 -3.00 68.14 -62.65
CA LEU A 613 -1.86 67.58 -61.95
C LEU A 613 -0.62 67.66 -62.84
N THR A 614 0.42 68.26 -62.28
CA THR A 614 1.79 68.14 -62.77
C THR A 614 2.69 67.75 -61.60
N PRO A 615 3.91 67.25 -61.85
CA PRO A 615 4.85 66.92 -60.78
C PRO A 615 5.14 68.09 -59.84
N LEU A 616 5.14 69.32 -60.35
CA LEU A 616 5.58 70.50 -59.59
C LEU A 616 4.41 71.33 -59.05
N ALA A 617 3.26 71.32 -59.69
CA ALA A 617 2.11 72.10 -59.26
C ALA A 617 0.79 71.41 -59.61
N GLY A 618 -0.21 71.57 -58.75
CA GLY A 618 -1.53 71.05 -59.00
C GLY A 618 -2.60 71.80 -58.23
N SER A 619 -3.84 71.67 -58.69
CA SER A 619 -5.01 72.19 -57.99
C SER A 619 -6.08 71.11 -57.90
N LEU A 620 -6.59 70.91 -56.69
CA LEU A 620 -7.71 70.02 -56.40
C LEU A 620 -8.82 70.80 -55.67
N LYS A 621 -10.05 70.67 -56.18
CA LYS A 621 -11.25 71.26 -55.58
C LYS A 621 -12.10 70.15 -54.95
N THR A 622 -12.34 70.21 -53.64
CA THR A 622 -13.16 69.23 -52.90
C THR A 622 -13.95 69.92 -51.80
N ASP A 623 -15.28 69.76 -51.78
CA ASP A 623 -16.19 70.19 -50.70
C ASP A 623 -15.95 71.61 -50.14
N GLY A 624 -15.87 72.61 -51.02
CA GLY A 624 -15.67 74.01 -50.62
C GLY A 624 -14.27 74.36 -50.10
N THR A 625 -13.35 73.39 -50.07
CA THR A 625 -11.92 73.60 -49.77
C THR A 625 -11.10 73.50 -51.06
N THR A 626 -10.23 74.48 -51.30
CA THR A 626 -9.28 74.40 -52.41
C THR A 626 -7.92 74.01 -51.85
N SER A 627 -7.40 72.87 -52.32
CA SER A 627 -6.04 72.42 -52.00
C SER A 627 -5.12 72.80 -53.17
N ARG A 628 -4.14 73.66 -52.89
CA ARG A 628 -3.09 73.99 -53.85
C ARG A 628 -1.80 73.31 -53.44
N TYR A 629 -1.23 72.59 -54.40
CA TYR A 629 0.04 71.91 -54.24
C TYR A 629 1.12 72.75 -54.91
N TRP A 630 2.11 73.15 -54.12
CA TRP A 630 3.31 73.86 -54.57
C TRP A 630 4.47 72.91 -54.30
N LEU A 631 5.03 72.28 -55.33
CA LEU A 631 5.92 71.11 -55.19
C LEU A 631 5.19 69.90 -54.58
N THR A 632 4.24 69.34 -55.33
CA THR A 632 3.47 68.16 -54.95
C THR A 632 4.41 66.98 -54.60
N PRO A 633 4.23 66.27 -53.46
CA PRO A 633 3.25 66.48 -52.38
C PRO A 633 3.81 67.28 -51.19
N LEU A 634 5.05 67.78 -51.29
CA LEU A 634 5.83 68.29 -50.17
C LEU A 634 5.18 69.51 -49.56
N LEU A 635 4.89 70.55 -50.34
CA LEU A 635 4.36 71.80 -49.81
C LEU A 635 2.95 72.06 -50.34
N GLY A 636 2.05 72.44 -49.43
CA GLY A 636 0.71 72.79 -49.83
C GLY A 636 -0.02 73.64 -48.81
N THR A 637 -1.02 74.33 -49.31
CA THR A 637 -1.89 75.21 -48.52
C THR A 637 -3.34 74.80 -48.68
N ARG A 638 -4.08 74.87 -47.56
CA ARG A 638 -5.53 74.70 -47.53
C ARG A 638 -6.16 76.06 -47.26
N SER A 639 -7.10 76.46 -48.11
CA SER A 639 -7.92 77.64 -47.92
C SER A 639 -9.40 77.33 -48.13
N GLY A 640 -10.25 78.02 -47.36
CA GLY A 640 -11.70 77.79 -47.28
C GLY A 640 -12.14 77.49 -45.85
N GLY A 641 -13.02 76.50 -45.69
CA GLY A 641 -13.55 76.05 -44.38
C GLY A 641 -12.53 75.39 -43.46
N THR A 642 -11.36 74.98 -44.00
CA THR A 642 -10.21 74.54 -43.21
C THR A 642 -9.00 75.40 -43.56
N ARG A 643 -8.24 75.83 -42.54
CA ARG A 643 -7.02 76.63 -42.73
C ARG A 643 -5.82 75.85 -42.24
N GLY A 644 -4.79 75.82 -43.05
CA GLY A 644 -3.56 75.13 -42.69
C GLY A 644 -2.56 75.05 -43.82
N SER A 645 -1.40 74.56 -43.44
CA SER A 645 -0.32 74.23 -44.36
C SER A 645 0.26 72.89 -43.97
N TRP A 646 0.90 72.27 -44.94
CA TRP A 646 1.72 71.11 -44.68
C TRP A 646 3.02 71.23 -45.44
N LEU A 647 4.06 70.70 -44.81
CA LEU A 647 5.33 70.36 -45.41
C LEU A 647 5.52 68.87 -45.19
N PHE A 648 5.01 68.03 -46.09
CA PHE A 648 5.09 66.58 -45.97
C PHE A 648 6.54 66.10 -46.15
N PRO A 649 7.03 65.16 -45.32
CA PRO A 649 6.37 64.55 -44.17
C PRO A 649 6.62 65.30 -42.84
N LEU A 650 7.37 66.42 -42.85
CA LEU A 650 7.88 67.07 -41.64
C LEU A 650 6.82 67.64 -40.71
N TYR A 651 5.78 68.26 -41.27
CA TYR A 651 4.77 68.98 -40.52
C TYR A 651 3.44 69.04 -41.27
N SER A 652 2.35 68.91 -40.54
CA SER A 652 1.06 69.39 -40.99
C SER A 652 0.35 70.06 -39.85
N HIS A 653 -0.22 71.22 -40.12
CA HIS A 653 -1.09 71.91 -39.20
C HIS A 653 -2.43 72.17 -39.84
N THR A 654 -3.45 71.97 -39.03
CA THR A 654 -4.81 72.29 -39.40
C THR A 654 -5.47 72.97 -38.22
N ALA A 655 -6.01 74.15 -38.50
CA ALA A 655 -6.81 74.92 -37.58
C ALA A 655 -8.23 75.00 -38.13
N GLN A 656 -9.19 74.82 -37.23
CA GLN A 656 -10.59 75.13 -37.45
C GLN A 656 -10.93 76.30 -36.51
N PRO A 657 -10.82 77.55 -37.00
CA PRO A 657 -11.01 78.75 -36.17
C PRO A 657 -12.35 78.76 -35.45
N ASP A 658 -13.41 78.35 -36.15
CA ASP A 658 -14.79 78.36 -35.65
C ASP A 658 -15.00 77.43 -34.44
N LEU A 659 -14.19 76.38 -34.32
CA LEU A 659 -14.25 75.40 -33.23
C LEU A 659 -13.18 75.63 -32.15
N GLN A 660 -12.34 76.65 -32.29
CA GLN A 660 -11.15 76.89 -31.43
C GLN A 660 -10.25 75.66 -31.25
N THR A 661 -10.19 74.80 -32.29
CA THR A 661 -9.36 73.60 -32.27
C THR A 661 -8.17 73.79 -33.20
N SER A 662 -7.01 73.36 -32.71
CA SER A 662 -5.82 73.22 -33.54
C SER A 662 -5.16 71.88 -33.28
N GLN A 663 -4.75 71.26 -34.38
CA GLN A 663 -3.96 70.05 -34.34
C GLN A 663 -2.78 70.19 -35.28
N GLY A 664 -1.64 69.69 -34.81
CA GLY A 664 -0.44 69.63 -35.59
C GLY A 664 0.26 68.32 -35.32
N TRP A 665 0.83 67.76 -36.36
CA TRP A 665 1.75 66.65 -36.22
C TRP A 665 3.07 67.00 -36.88
N PHE A 666 4.15 66.56 -36.24
CA PHE A 666 5.52 66.71 -36.70
C PHE A 666 6.16 65.32 -36.69
N LEU A 667 6.76 64.91 -37.81
CA LEU A 667 7.22 63.52 -38.01
C LEU A 667 8.10 62.98 -36.88
N LEU A 668 8.93 63.85 -36.30
CA LEU A 668 9.89 63.50 -35.26
C LEU A 668 9.69 64.29 -33.97
N ALA A 669 8.77 65.25 -33.91
CA ALA A 669 8.49 66.03 -32.71
C ALA A 669 7.13 65.71 -32.07
N GLY A 670 6.40 64.77 -32.67
CA GLY A 670 5.14 64.26 -32.17
C GLY A 670 3.91 65.03 -32.60
N GLU A 671 2.78 64.68 -32.01
CA GLU A 671 1.50 65.31 -32.25
C GLU A 671 1.10 66.17 -31.06
N TYR A 672 0.48 67.30 -31.36
CA TYR A 672 -0.25 68.07 -30.38
C TYR A 672 -1.69 68.26 -30.83
N ARG A 673 -2.58 68.26 -29.84
CA ARG A 673 -3.95 68.69 -29.97
C ARG A 673 -4.24 69.68 -28.86
N ARG A 674 -4.67 70.88 -29.24
CA ARG A 674 -5.13 71.91 -28.32
C ARG A 674 -6.63 72.06 -28.46
N ALA A 675 -7.33 71.91 -27.35
CA ALA A 675 -8.74 72.21 -27.23
C ALA A 675 -8.99 72.91 -25.89
N PRO A 676 -10.05 73.72 -25.74
CA PRO A 676 -10.28 74.53 -24.54
C PRO A 676 -10.30 73.76 -23.21
N ARG A 677 -10.72 72.48 -23.22
CA ARG A 677 -10.82 71.63 -22.02
C ARG A 677 -9.67 70.65 -21.84
N GLU A 678 -8.91 70.41 -22.91
CA GLU A 678 -7.93 69.35 -22.95
C GLU A 678 -6.77 69.70 -23.88
N ASP A 679 -5.57 69.62 -23.32
CA ASP A 679 -4.32 69.71 -24.07
C ASP A 679 -3.64 68.35 -24.08
N LEU A 680 -3.32 67.86 -25.27
CA LEU A 680 -2.58 66.63 -25.48
C LEU A 680 -1.32 66.94 -26.26
N THR A 681 -0.18 66.54 -25.71
CA THR A 681 1.09 66.46 -26.43
C THR A 681 1.59 65.03 -26.34
N ARG A 682 1.81 64.41 -27.49
CA ARG A 682 2.32 63.06 -27.57
C ARG A 682 3.55 63.05 -28.45
N PHE A 683 4.66 62.61 -27.88
CA PHE A 683 5.85 62.29 -28.62
C PHE A 683 5.91 60.77 -28.80
N PRO A 684 5.73 60.25 -30.02
CA PRO A 684 5.80 58.83 -30.30
C PRO A 684 7.08 58.23 -29.70
N LEU A 685 6.95 57.11 -29.00
CA LEU A 685 8.06 56.38 -28.36
C LEU A 685 8.85 57.17 -27.30
N LEU A 686 8.42 58.32 -26.80
CA LEU A 686 9.06 58.95 -25.63
C LEU A 686 8.06 59.18 -24.52
N PHE A 687 7.04 60.00 -24.77
CA PHE A 687 6.05 60.30 -23.75
C PHE A 687 4.69 60.71 -24.30
N LYS A 688 3.67 60.47 -23.50
CA LYS A 688 2.35 61.09 -23.63
C LYS A 688 2.14 61.99 -22.42
N HIS A 689 1.98 63.28 -22.67
CA HIS A 689 1.59 64.27 -21.67
C HIS A 689 0.18 64.77 -21.98
N GLN A 690 -0.71 64.63 -21.02
CA GLN A 690 -2.10 65.04 -21.12
C GLN A 690 -2.43 65.93 -19.94
N ARG A 691 -3.01 67.10 -20.21
CA ARG A 691 -3.43 68.05 -19.20
C ARG A 691 -4.92 68.32 -19.37
N TRP A 692 -5.65 68.17 -18.28
CA TRP A 692 -7.07 68.51 -18.23
C TRP A 692 -7.27 69.73 -17.35
N ARG A 693 -8.23 70.57 -17.75
CA ARG A 693 -8.66 71.73 -16.97
C ARG A 693 -10.17 71.63 -16.82
N GLY A 694 -10.63 71.18 -15.66
CA GLY A 694 -12.04 71.25 -15.29
C GLY A 694 -12.34 72.60 -14.62
N SER A 695 -13.42 73.26 -15.03
CA SER A 695 -14.06 74.32 -14.25
C SER A 695 -15.47 73.84 -13.85
N ALA A 696 -15.82 73.96 -12.57
CA ALA A 696 -17.13 73.67 -12.02
C ALA A 696 -18.30 74.15 -12.91
N GLY A 697 -19.05 73.20 -13.47
CA GLY A 697 -20.41 73.46 -13.96
C GLY A 697 -21.38 73.57 -12.77
N PRO A 698 -22.39 74.45 -12.81
CA PRO A 698 -23.31 74.62 -11.71
C PRO A 698 -24.22 73.39 -11.57
N ALA A 699 -24.41 72.95 -10.33
CA ALA A 699 -25.39 71.97 -9.89
C ALA A 699 -25.22 70.53 -10.41
N GLY A 700 -24.61 69.68 -9.59
CA GLY A 700 -24.75 68.22 -9.73
C GLY A 700 -23.65 67.45 -9.01
N ARG A 701 -24.02 66.84 -7.87
CA ARG A 701 -23.19 66.00 -6.99
C ARG A 701 -22.19 65.10 -7.77
N GLY A 702 -20.95 65.54 -7.80
CA GLY A 702 -19.77 64.86 -8.35
C GLY A 702 -18.55 65.75 -8.09
N PRO A 703 -17.36 65.19 -7.80
CA PRO A 703 -16.26 65.93 -7.18
C PRO A 703 -15.82 67.14 -8.01
N HIS A 704 -15.95 68.30 -7.36
CA HIS A 704 -15.62 69.64 -7.84
C HIS A 704 -14.12 69.76 -8.18
N ASP A 705 -13.83 70.49 -9.26
CA ASP A 705 -12.52 70.92 -9.77
C ASP A 705 -11.40 69.87 -9.74
N ARG A 706 -11.35 69.09 -10.83
CA ARG A 706 -10.19 68.24 -11.13
C ARG A 706 -9.27 68.99 -12.08
N GLN A 707 -8.18 69.51 -11.53
CA GLN A 707 -7.05 69.95 -12.34
C GLN A 707 -5.93 68.94 -12.16
N GLY A 708 -5.37 68.51 -13.28
CA GLY A 708 -4.29 67.56 -13.21
C GLY A 708 -3.58 67.38 -14.53
N TRP A 709 -2.46 66.71 -14.42
CA TRP A 709 -1.72 66.25 -15.56
C TRP A 709 -1.39 64.77 -15.38
N ARG A 710 -1.28 64.10 -16.51
CA ARG A 710 -0.77 62.75 -16.58
C ARG A 710 0.34 62.68 -17.61
N PHE A 711 1.42 62.06 -17.20
CA PHE A 711 2.58 61.79 -18.01
C PHE A 711 2.83 60.28 -18.01
N ASN A 712 2.97 59.70 -19.20
CA ASN A 712 3.43 58.32 -19.34
C ASN A 712 4.60 58.31 -20.31
N ALA A 713 5.77 57.88 -19.84
CA ALA A 713 6.93 57.64 -20.67
C ALA A 713 7.06 56.15 -20.98
N LEU A 714 6.79 55.76 -22.23
CA LEU A 714 7.12 54.45 -22.81
C LEU A 714 6.70 53.21 -22.00
N LEU A 715 5.63 53.29 -21.20
CA LEU A 715 5.23 52.26 -20.21
C LEU A 715 6.27 52.00 -19.09
N LEU A 716 7.47 52.60 -19.17
CA LEU A 716 8.52 52.47 -18.17
C LEU A 716 8.20 53.30 -16.95
N ALA A 717 7.90 54.58 -17.12
CA ALA A 717 7.59 55.47 -16.03
C ALA A 717 6.23 56.14 -16.24
N HIS A 718 5.44 56.23 -15.19
CA HIS A 718 4.26 57.09 -15.18
C HIS A 718 4.32 58.05 -14.01
N GLY A 719 3.74 59.22 -14.24
CA GLY A 719 3.54 60.26 -13.26
C GLY A 719 2.15 60.85 -13.46
N ALA A 720 1.40 61.01 -12.39
CA ALA A 720 0.20 61.80 -12.41
C ALA A 720 0.16 62.68 -11.17
N SER A 721 -0.32 63.90 -11.37
CA SER A 721 -0.64 64.82 -10.30
C SER A 721 -2.07 65.24 -10.50
N LEU A 722 -2.87 65.04 -9.45
CA LEU A 722 -4.26 65.42 -9.44
C LEU A 722 -4.53 66.22 -8.17
N ASP A 723 -4.91 67.47 -8.36
CA ASP A 723 -5.49 68.29 -7.32
C ASP A 723 -7.01 68.16 -7.41
N TYR A 724 -7.61 67.84 -6.27
CA TYR A 724 -9.05 67.73 -6.13
C TYR A 724 -9.46 68.12 -4.71
N THR A 725 -10.72 68.47 -4.52
CA THR A 725 -11.22 68.87 -3.20
C THR A 725 -12.02 67.73 -2.57
N GLU A 726 -11.64 67.29 -1.37
CA GLU A 726 -12.32 66.23 -0.61
C GLU A 726 -13.08 66.85 0.57
N THR A 727 -14.40 66.67 0.63
CA THR A 727 -15.24 67.23 1.70
C THR A 727 -15.27 66.28 2.91
N ARG A 728 -14.73 66.67 4.07
CA ARG A 728 -14.76 65.88 5.32
C ARG A 728 -15.58 66.55 6.43
N LEU A 729 -16.39 65.77 7.14
CA LEU A 729 -17.27 66.20 8.24
C LEU A 729 -16.65 65.88 9.62
N PRO A 730 -16.60 66.80 10.61
CA PRO A 730 -15.99 66.54 11.92
C PRO A 730 -16.84 65.65 12.85
N ALA A 731 -16.21 64.68 13.53
CA ALA A 731 -16.86 63.67 14.39
C ALA A 731 -17.28 64.16 15.80
N ALA A 732 -16.86 65.35 16.25
CA ALA A 732 -17.22 65.92 17.56
C ALA A 732 -18.51 66.77 17.54
N ALA A 733 -19.20 66.80 16.40
CA ALA A 733 -20.46 67.53 16.17
C ALA A 733 -21.71 66.87 16.80
N LEU A 734 -21.55 66.02 17.82
CA LEU A 734 -22.67 65.23 18.35
C LEU A 734 -22.98 65.47 19.84
N ASN A 735 -22.09 66.03 20.68
CA ASN A 735 -22.33 66.10 22.13
C ASN A 735 -21.99 67.41 22.87
N SER A 736 -21.79 68.53 22.20
CA SER A 736 -21.86 69.85 22.86
C SER A 736 -22.59 70.82 21.95
N GLY A 737 -23.73 71.37 22.40
CA GLY A 737 -24.64 72.25 21.66
C GLY A 737 -24.08 73.64 21.32
N SER A 738 -22.83 73.71 20.86
CA SER A 738 -22.23 74.85 20.18
C SER A 738 -21.95 74.44 18.73
N SER A 739 -22.32 75.31 17.78
CA SER A 739 -22.29 75.06 16.32
C SER A 739 -21.07 74.24 15.87
N PRO A 740 -21.28 73.07 15.24
CA PRO A 740 -20.23 72.43 14.49
C PRO A 740 -19.89 73.31 13.29
N ARG A 741 -18.75 73.98 13.45
CA ARG A 741 -17.94 74.62 12.43
C ARG A 741 -17.95 73.78 11.14
N ALA A 742 -18.23 74.48 10.04
CA ALA A 742 -18.20 74.11 8.63
C ALA A 742 -17.65 72.71 8.28
N ALA A 743 -18.36 71.96 7.43
CA ALA A 743 -17.74 70.90 6.63
C ALA A 743 -16.54 71.51 5.91
N PHE A 744 -15.34 71.02 6.18
CA PHE A 744 -14.15 71.59 5.58
C PHE A 744 -13.87 70.82 4.29
N ASN A 745 -13.94 71.55 3.18
CA ASN A 745 -13.41 71.14 1.89
C ASN A 745 -11.90 71.17 2.00
N GLU A 746 -11.30 69.99 2.14
CA GLU A 746 -9.86 69.87 2.26
C GLU A 746 -9.29 69.68 0.85
N PRO A 747 -8.45 70.62 0.37
CA PRO A 747 -7.76 70.43 -0.89
C PRO A 747 -6.78 69.27 -0.73
N MET A 748 -7.00 68.25 -1.56
CA MET A 748 -6.23 67.04 -1.61
C MET A 748 -5.34 67.06 -2.82
N HIS A 749 -4.10 66.66 -2.60
CA HIS A 749 -3.14 66.42 -3.65
C HIS A 749 -2.87 64.91 -3.72
N ARG A 750 -3.20 64.31 -4.87
CA ARG A 750 -2.79 62.93 -5.18
C ARG A 750 -1.63 62.98 -6.17
N GLY A 751 -0.49 62.45 -5.73
CA GLY A 751 0.64 62.14 -6.57
C GLY A 751 0.71 60.64 -6.81
N GLU A 752 0.80 60.23 -8.07
CA GLU A 752 1.09 58.86 -8.47
C GLU A 752 2.41 58.87 -9.25
N SER A 753 3.31 57.97 -8.90
CA SER A 753 4.54 57.73 -9.65
C SER A 753 4.90 56.25 -9.62
N GLY A 754 5.42 55.73 -10.72
CA GLY A 754 5.75 54.31 -10.77
C GLY A 754 6.63 53.96 -11.94
N LEU A 755 7.30 52.81 -11.81
CA LEU A 755 8.10 52.16 -12.84
C LEU A 755 7.61 50.72 -13.08
N PHE A 756 6.97 50.44 -14.21
CA PHE A 756 6.32 49.13 -14.46
C PHE A 756 7.34 48.04 -14.87
N PRO A 757 7.23 46.79 -14.37
CA PRO A 757 6.36 46.31 -13.29
C PRO A 757 7.01 46.40 -11.90
N LEU A 758 8.18 47.04 -11.77
CA LEU A 758 9.04 46.98 -10.59
C LEU A 758 8.42 47.65 -9.36
N TRP A 759 7.88 48.85 -9.53
CA TRP A 759 7.47 49.71 -8.43
C TRP A 759 6.27 50.56 -8.82
N ASN A 760 5.32 50.69 -7.91
CA ASN A 760 4.28 51.70 -8.02
C ASN A 760 4.10 52.37 -6.68
N TYR A 761 3.95 53.69 -6.68
CA TYR A 761 3.76 54.51 -5.50
C TYR A 761 2.62 55.50 -5.72
N GLN A 762 1.76 55.55 -4.73
CA GLN A 762 0.67 56.51 -4.66
C GLN A 762 0.72 57.19 -3.31
N CYS A 763 0.71 58.52 -3.33
CA CYS A 763 0.61 59.34 -2.14
C CYS A 763 -0.55 60.32 -2.28
N GLU A 764 -1.43 60.29 -1.30
CA GLU A 764 -2.43 61.31 -1.09
C GLU A 764 -2.05 62.11 0.13
N ARG A 765 -2.01 63.42 -0.02
CA ARG A 765 -1.76 64.34 1.08
C ARG A 765 -2.74 65.48 1.06
N SER A 766 -3.18 65.87 2.24
CA SER A 766 -3.86 67.15 2.40
C SER A 766 -2.86 68.28 2.17
N ALA A 767 -3.27 69.31 1.43
CA ALA A 767 -2.46 70.52 1.24
C ALA A 767 -2.18 71.25 2.57
N THR A 768 -2.96 70.98 3.62
CA THR A 768 -2.72 71.55 4.97
C THR A 768 -1.70 70.76 5.80
N GLY A 769 -1.17 69.64 5.27
CA GLY A 769 -0.18 68.80 5.94
C GLY A 769 -0.72 67.98 7.11
N ARG A 770 -2.03 67.99 7.35
CA ARG A 770 -2.66 67.28 8.48
C ARG A 770 -2.74 65.77 8.30
N TRP A 771 -2.74 65.32 7.05
CA TRP A 771 -2.98 63.93 6.70
C TRP A 771 -2.19 63.54 5.47
N THR A 772 -1.57 62.38 5.54
CA THR A 772 -0.78 61.75 4.48
C THR A 772 -1.06 60.26 4.46
N ARG A 773 -1.44 59.74 3.30
CA ARG A 773 -1.55 58.31 3.01
C ARG A 773 -0.63 58.00 1.85
N ALA A 774 0.32 57.13 2.11
CA ALA A 774 1.24 56.60 1.13
C ALA A 774 1.04 55.09 1.02
N SER A 775 0.95 54.60 -0.20
CA SER A 775 0.93 53.15 -0.48
C SER A 775 1.80 52.86 -1.67
N GLY A 776 2.51 51.73 -1.62
CA GLY A 776 3.31 51.30 -2.74
C GLY A 776 3.58 49.81 -2.74
N ASN A 777 3.78 49.30 -3.94
CA ASN A 777 4.11 47.91 -4.19
C ASN A 777 5.49 47.85 -4.81
N LEU A 778 6.33 46.93 -4.32
CA LEU A 778 7.64 46.63 -4.88
C LEU A 778 7.67 45.15 -5.24
N LEU A 779 7.58 44.84 -6.54
CA LEU A 779 7.45 43.47 -7.04
C LEU A 779 8.69 42.62 -6.70
N LEU A 780 9.88 43.20 -6.79
CA LEU A 780 11.14 42.50 -6.50
C LEU A 780 11.22 41.97 -5.06
N ALA A 781 10.55 42.61 -4.11
CA ALA A 781 10.53 42.18 -2.71
C ALA A 781 9.26 41.41 -2.34
N LEU A 782 8.36 41.15 -3.32
CA LEU A 782 6.99 40.67 -3.10
C LEU A 782 6.32 41.44 -1.95
N PHE A 783 6.42 42.76 -2.01
CA PHE A 783 6.20 43.59 -0.84
C PHE A 783 5.16 44.67 -1.12
N ASP A 784 4.16 44.77 -0.24
CA ASP A 784 3.17 45.85 -0.24
C ASP A 784 3.30 46.60 1.08
N TYR A 785 3.45 47.92 0.99
CA TYR A 785 3.45 48.80 2.15
C TYR A 785 2.34 49.83 2.06
N ARG A 786 1.76 50.10 3.22
CA ARG A 786 0.80 51.17 3.43
C ARG A 786 1.17 51.92 4.69
N HIS A 787 1.45 53.21 4.54
CA HIS A 787 1.74 54.12 5.62
C HIS A 787 0.68 55.22 5.65
N GLU A 788 0.00 55.33 6.77
CA GLU A 788 -0.98 56.38 7.02
C GLU A 788 -0.57 57.14 8.26
N GLN A 789 -0.32 58.44 8.07
CA GLN A 789 0.01 59.34 9.14
C GLN A 789 -0.98 60.50 9.13
N GLY A 790 -1.60 60.77 10.27
CA GLY A 790 -2.56 61.85 10.36
C GLY A 790 -2.74 62.39 11.77
N ARG A 791 -3.20 63.63 11.85
CA ARG A 791 -3.77 64.24 13.04
C ARG A 791 -5.23 64.54 12.74
N ALA A 792 -6.14 63.85 13.41
CA ALA A 792 -7.56 64.17 13.34
C ALA A 792 -7.88 65.23 14.41
N PRO A 793 -8.27 66.46 14.07
CA PRO A 793 -8.78 67.41 15.06
C PRO A 793 -10.08 66.86 15.69
N PRO A 794 -10.36 67.11 16.99
CA PRO A 794 -9.72 68.10 17.85
C PRO A 794 -8.63 67.54 18.77
N ASP A 795 -8.47 66.22 18.88
CA ASP A 795 -7.52 65.61 19.81
C ASP A 795 -6.22 65.21 19.05
N PRO A 796 -5.09 65.89 19.31
CA PRO A 796 -3.94 65.96 18.41
C PRO A 796 -3.05 64.71 18.45
N ALA A 797 -3.51 63.60 19.03
CA ALA A 797 -2.74 62.37 19.13
C ALA A 797 -2.37 61.92 17.71
N PRO A 798 -1.09 62.03 17.31
CA PRO A 798 -0.68 61.62 15.98
C PRO A 798 -0.88 60.11 15.88
N HIS A 799 -1.65 59.67 14.88
CA HIS A 799 -1.63 58.25 14.50
C HIS A 799 -0.60 58.09 13.39
N ASP A 800 0.34 57.18 13.64
CA ASP A 800 1.27 56.67 12.66
C ASP A 800 0.97 55.18 12.49
N TYR A 801 0.22 54.85 11.45
CA TYR A 801 -0.09 53.49 11.09
C TYR A 801 0.81 53.06 9.94
N SER A 802 1.73 52.16 10.24
CA SER A 802 2.62 51.56 9.26
C SER A 802 2.30 50.08 9.10
N ARG A 803 1.95 49.67 7.88
CA ARG A 803 1.75 48.26 7.52
C ARG A 803 2.71 47.84 6.43
N TRP A 804 3.39 46.74 6.71
CA TRP A 804 4.41 46.12 5.89
C TRP A 804 3.94 44.67 5.66
N ARG A 805 3.63 44.28 4.42
CA ARG A 805 3.19 42.92 4.07
C ARG A 805 4.14 42.30 3.05
N VAL A 806 4.51 41.04 3.29
CA VAL A 806 5.05 40.18 2.24
C VAL A 806 3.87 39.46 1.57
N LEU A 807 3.73 39.60 0.25
CA LEU A 807 2.71 38.98 -0.58
C LEU A 807 3.04 37.49 -0.80
N PHE A 808 2.90 36.66 0.23
CA PHE A 808 2.72 35.21 0.12
C PHE A 808 1.27 34.87 0.46
N ARG A 809 0.47 34.51 -0.54
CA ARG A 809 -0.81 33.81 -0.37
C ARG A 809 -0.91 32.72 -1.43
N LEU A 810 -1.13 31.49 -0.97
CA LEU A 810 -1.83 30.44 -1.73
C LEU A 810 -3.19 30.96 -2.21
#